data_AF-A0AAU2NIH9-F1
#
_entry.id   AF-A0AAU2NIH9-F1
#
_cell.length_a   1.000
_cell.length_b   1.000
_cell.length_c   1.000
_cell.angle_alpha   90.00
_cell.angle_beta   90.00
_cell.angle_gamma   90.00
#
_symmetry.space_group_name_H-M   'P 1'
#
loop_
_entity.id
_entity.type
_entity.pdbx_description
1 polymer ?
#
loop_
_entity_poly.entity_id
_entity_poly.type
_entity_poly.pdbx_seq_one_letter_code
_entity_poly.pdbx_strand_id
1 'polypeptide(L)'
;MNEAWQPPARHVLLIATQSDAAGEKLPQLESAADDLFRALTDPAIGGCLPSPAAEATRLRSGSVGRREIDEAVRAAVRAAGQAGATLVLAFLGHGQTPSNGTRLWYMAADSEADETDTSVDVPALLEMAADCRGVAGVIAVIDTCHAEAAMPDISALIGGFNAGGKRIAVLAACGARQEAYGLSFTRELVATLTQGVPGEGEFLRTGVVKLPVAGRLRQQNVKAFEFDGDSDADGPLWLALNSQRPAWRPSAAIGRIGTDHIARALRNWPDAPAAPAVWTRQGLVELAAQAAGSGAGWAVEVAAGVVAAMDTGRLVLESAGPALNTPLLRRLAAEFNRQWADRLPGPVRPPAALAGRPLLQYLLEHAALLATMTDSQQPTYLALAWYVVAAAEACGFDPSDARVRHWAEQTGAEIALNDARAMHEAHRSHGRALRLVVSLHAARVDWPDSLSACLRSGPDCVHHQHFPCVPDRHGVEKALPEVVAWAEDRLPGEVQVTHVDIVVPAPVLLDWHPEQTMVGMFVLGATRTVTLRWAGRLVVPGYIRGMNEHARALLEKMDRASLDQGAPVDWVDLAGAGTPQLLRALQRGAYQRAIGIGHHPPHLQDLVTTLLPYTPILFWPSADADLSRTEWPCLAHLWETLPDGFSDAYRRRWHGPGGRDPETDGHLDDLADVRSAWHDRDWLDFCSRYAQHPSPAPRST
;
A
#
# COMPACT_ATOMS: atom_id res chain seq x y z
N MET A 1 -2.49 -0.91 -8.68
CA MET A 1 -1.08 -0.65 -9.04
C MET A 1 -0.73 0.68 -8.42
N ASN A 2 -0.06 0.69 -7.27
CA ASN A 2 0.62 1.91 -6.80
C ASN A 2 2.07 1.48 -6.60
N GLU A 3 2.88 1.71 -7.63
CA GLU A 3 4.33 1.69 -7.53
C GLU A 3 4.75 2.61 -6.38
N ALA A 4 5.74 2.19 -5.60
CA ALA A 4 6.37 3.10 -4.65
C ALA A 4 6.91 4.28 -5.47
N TRP A 5 6.44 5.51 -5.16
CA TRP A 5 6.90 6.70 -5.85
C TRP A 5 8.43 6.78 -5.81
N GLN A 6 9.05 6.47 -6.93
CA GLN A 6 10.45 6.75 -7.17
C GLN A 6 10.46 8.11 -7.86
N PRO A 7 11.02 9.17 -7.23
CA PRO A 7 11.15 10.43 -7.93
C PRO A 7 12.00 10.18 -9.20
N PRO A 8 11.64 10.81 -10.33
CA PRO A 8 12.40 10.67 -11.56
C PRO A 8 13.87 11.05 -11.32
N ALA A 9 14.77 10.49 -12.13
CA ALA A 9 16.16 10.93 -12.15
C ALA A 9 16.22 12.46 -12.29
N ARG A 10 17.23 13.09 -11.69
CA ARG A 10 17.35 14.55 -11.67
C ARG A 10 18.63 14.96 -12.36
N HIS A 11 18.52 15.83 -13.35
CA HIS A 11 19.69 16.42 -14.00
C HIS A 11 19.84 17.87 -13.56
N VAL A 12 21.07 18.35 -13.38
CA VAL A 12 21.35 19.76 -13.10
C VAL A 12 22.25 20.37 -14.16
N LEU A 13 21.89 21.58 -14.60
CA LEU A 13 22.73 22.47 -15.38
C LEU A 13 22.79 23.81 -14.64
N LEU A 14 23.99 24.19 -14.19
CA LEU A 14 24.22 25.48 -13.55
C LEU A 14 25.14 26.30 -14.43
N ILE A 15 24.69 27.51 -14.76
CA ILE A 15 25.41 28.49 -15.57
C ILE A 15 25.74 29.69 -14.69
N ALA A 16 27.02 30.03 -14.65
CA ALA A 16 27.52 31.20 -13.94
C ALA A 16 28.52 31.94 -14.82
N THR A 17 28.11 33.11 -15.30
CA THR A 17 28.92 34.01 -16.11
C THR A 17 28.65 35.46 -15.74
N GLN A 18 29.62 36.32 -16.02
CA GLN A 18 29.47 37.78 -15.90
C GLN A 18 29.80 38.44 -17.23
N SER A 19 29.14 39.56 -17.53
CA SER A 19 29.40 40.42 -18.68
C SER A 19 30.18 41.64 -18.22
N ASP A 20 31.22 42.03 -18.96
CA ASP A 20 31.92 43.30 -18.72
C ASP A 20 31.01 44.52 -18.98
N ALA A 21 29.93 44.37 -19.77
CA ALA A 21 28.97 45.43 -20.06
C ALA A 21 28.02 45.74 -18.90
N ALA A 22 27.96 44.89 -17.86
CA ALA A 22 27.06 45.08 -16.72
C ALA A 22 27.54 46.15 -15.71
N GLY A 23 28.72 46.76 -15.92
CA GLY A 23 29.23 47.90 -15.15
C GLY A 23 29.83 47.57 -13.78
N GLU A 24 29.41 46.47 -13.15
CA GLU A 24 29.96 45.99 -11.87
C GLU A 24 30.38 44.52 -11.97
N LYS A 25 31.55 44.18 -11.40
CA LYS A 25 31.97 42.78 -11.31
C LYS A 25 31.26 42.07 -10.17
N LEU A 26 31.01 40.78 -10.34
CA LEU A 26 30.45 39.91 -9.29
C LEU A 26 31.58 39.13 -8.61
N PRO A 27 32.23 39.69 -7.57
CA PRO A 27 33.25 38.95 -6.85
C PRO A 27 32.64 37.68 -6.23
N GLN A 28 33.36 36.57 -6.35
CA GLN A 28 32.95 35.24 -5.86
C GLN A 28 31.83 34.54 -6.64
N LEU A 29 31.56 34.95 -7.89
CA LEU A 29 30.60 34.27 -8.77
C LEU A 29 30.92 32.79 -8.92
N GLU A 30 32.16 32.47 -9.25
CA GLU A 30 32.63 31.10 -9.48
C GLU A 30 32.50 30.27 -8.19
N SER A 31 32.89 30.84 -7.04
CA SER A 31 32.77 30.17 -5.74
C SER A 31 31.32 29.89 -5.35
N ALA A 32 30.41 30.86 -5.54
CA ALA A 32 29.00 30.67 -5.25
C ALA A 32 28.36 29.62 -6.18
N ALA A 33 28.77 29.61 -7.45
CA ALA A 33 28.37 28.60 -8.42
C ALA A 33 28.91 27.20 -8.09
N ASP A 34 30.13 27.11 -7.56
CA ASP A 34 30.71 25.87 -7.02
C ASP A 34 29.97 25.35 -5.81
N ASP A 35 29.63 26.21 -4.86
CA ASP A 35 28.93 25.81 -3.65
C ASP A 35 27.49 25.36 -3.96
N LEU A 36 26.78 26.08 -4.83
CA LEU A 36 25.44 25.68 -5.25
C LEU A 36 25.44 24.39 -6.07
N PHE A 37 26.36 24.25 -7.02
CA PHE A 37 26.48 23.01 -7.79
C PHE A 37 26.79 21.81 -6.89
N ARG A 38 27.70 21.98 -5.92
CA ARG A 38 28.03 20.94 -4.93
C ARG A 38 26.80 20.56 -4.10
N ALA A 39 26.04 21.54 -3.59
CA ALA A 39 24.82 21.26 -2.83
C ALA A 39 23.75 20.55 -3.67
N LEU A 40 23.58 20.94 -4.94
CA LEU A 40 22.60 20.32 -5.84
C LEU A 40 23.01 18.90 -6.29
N THR A 41 24.31 18.61 -6.36
CA THR A 41 24.84 17.29 -6.77
C THR A 41 25.15 16.36 -5.60
N ASP A 42 25.18 16.87 -4.37
CA ASP A 42 25.35 16.05 -3.17
C ASP A 42 24.18 15.04 -3.05
N PRO A 43 24.45 13.72 -3.00
CA PRO A 43 23.42 12.70 -2.91
C PRO A 43 22.49 12.82 -1.70
N ALA A 44 22.96 13.43 -0.60
CA ALA A 44 22.21 13.61 0.64
C ALA A 44 21.44 14.94 0.72
N ILE A 45 21.68 15.85 -0.23
CA ILE A 45 21.04 17.17 -0.36
C ILE A 45 20.29 17.23 -1.70
N GLY A 46 20.92 17.62 -2.81
CA GLY A 46 20.20 17.85 -4.06
C GLY A 46 19.90 16.59 -4.89
N GLY A 47 20.75 15.56 -4.78
CA GLY A 47 20.59 14.28 -5.48
C GLY A 47 20.59 14.38 -7.01
N CYS A 48 21.03 15.50 -7.59
CA CYS A 48 21.07 15.69 -9.04
C CYS A 48 22.35 15.09 -9.63
N LEU A 49 22.22 14.49 -10.80
CA LEU A 49 23.34 14.17 -11.67
C LEU A 49 23.69 15.40 -12.53
N PRO A 50 24.97 15.72 -12.75
CA PRO A 50 25.35 16.71 -13.75
C PRO A 50 24.74 16.36 -15.11
N SER A 51 24.23 17.38 -15.83
CA SER A 51 23.76 17.16 -17.20
C SER A 51 24.89 16.55 -18.05
N PRO A 52 24.67 15.38 -18.68
CA PRO A 52 25.73 14.65 -19.38
C PRO A 52 26.21 15.35 -20.65
N ALA A 53 25.46 16.35 -21.12
CA ALA A 53 25.71 17.04 -22.36
C ALA A 53 26.51 18.35 -22.21
N ALA A 54 27.02 18.64 -21.01
CA ALA A 54 27.71 19.89 -20.71
C ALA A 54 28.95 19.71 -19.83
N GLU A 55 30.02 20.44 -20.16
CA GLU A 55 31.19 20.56 -19.29
C GLU A 55 30.84 21.47 -18.10
N ALA A 56 30.41 20.87 -16.99
CA ALA A 56 29.91 21.59 -15.82
C ALA A 56 30.89 22.64 -15.27
N THR A 57 32.21 22.40 -15.35
CA THR A 57 33.22 23.40 -14.91
C THR A 57 33.28 24.58 -15.87
N ARG A 58 33.16 24.36 -17.17
CA ARG A 58 33.20 25.41 -18.20
C ARG A 58 32.03 26.38 -18.04
N LEU A 59 30.82 25.86 -17.83
CA LEU A 59 29.61 26.68 -17.67
C LEU A 59 29.57 27.52 -16.38
N ARG A 60 30.48 27.26 -15.44
CA ARG A 60 30.57 27.96 -14.15
C ARG A 60 31.87 28.76 -14.01
N SER A 61 32.56 28.97 -15.13
CA SER A 61 33.88 29.60 -15.18
C SER A 61 33.86 31.13 -15.08
N GLY A 62 32.68 31.76 -15.00
CA GLY A 62 32.54 33.21 -14.99
C GLY A 62 32.62 33.85 -16.39
N SER A 63 32.98 33.11 -17.44
CA SER A 63 33.13 33.63 -18.80
C SER A 63 32.57 32.64 -19.85
N VAL A 64 31.26 32.67 -20.05
CA VAL A 64 30.52 31.79 -20.97
C VAL A 64 29.73 32.65 -21.96
N GLY A 65 29.88 32.38 -23.26
CA GLY A 65 29.19 33.15 -24.30
C GLY A 65 27.74 32.72 -24.50
N ARG A 66 26.91 33.59 -25.08
CA ARG A 66 25.47 33.38 -25.28
C ARG A 66 25.16 32.10 -26.06
N ARG A 67 25.88 31.87 -27.16
CA ARG A 67 25.70 30.66 -27.99
C ARG A 67 26.00 29.38 -27.21
N GLU A 68 27.05 29.40 -26.39
CA GLU A 68 27.46 28.27 -25.55
C GLU A 68 26.39 27.94 -24.50
N ILE A 69 25.78 28.98 -23.90
CA ILE A 69 24.65 28.83 -22.97
C ILE A 69 23.43 28.22 -23.67
N ASP A 70 23.01 28.78 -24.82
CA ASP A 70 21.85 28.29 -25.58
C ASP A 70 22.03 26.81 -25.99
N GLU A 71 23.23 26.43 -26.46
CA GLU A 71 23.56 25.06 -26.83
C GLU A 71 23.53 24.12 -25.63
N ALA A 72 24.12 24.53 -24.50
CA ALA A 72 24.16 23.74 -23.27
C ALA A 72 22.76 23.48 -22.69
N VAL A 73 21.90 24.51 -22.63
CA VAL A 73 20.53 24.36 -22.13
C VAL A 73 19.74 23.42 -23.03
N ARG A 74 19.80 23.61 -24.35
CA ARG A 74 19.11 22.71 -25.31
C ARG A 74 19.60 21.27 -25.21
N ALA A 75 20.90 21.07 -24.98
CA ALA A 75 21.47 19.75 -24.82
C ALA A 75 21.04 19.10 -23.49
N ALA A 76 20.98 19.85 -22.40
CA ALA A 76 20.49 19.39 -21.10
C ALA A 76 19.00 19.03 -21.14
N VAL A 77 18.18 19.82 -21.84
CA VAL A 77 16.75 19.55 -22.08
C VAL A 77 16.57 18.23 -22.83
N ARG A 78 17.32 18.00 -23.91
CA ARG A 78 17.28 16.73 -24.64
C ARG A 78 17.70 15.54 -23.77
N ALA A 79 18.77 15.68 -22.99
CA ALA A 79 19.25 14.62 -22.12
C ALA A 79 18.25 14.29 -21.00
N ALA A 80 17.63 15.30 -20.40
CA ALA A 80 16.58 15.11 -19.40
C ALA A 80 15.33 14.44 -20.02
N GLY A 81 14.92 14.87 -21.22
CA GLY A 81 13.79 14.29 -21.93
C GLY A 81 14.00 12.81 -22.29
N GLN A 82 15.22 12.43 -22.67
CA GLN A 82 15.59 11.02 -22.94
C GLN A 82 15.59 10.16 -21.68
N ALA A 83 15.94 10.73 -20.53
CA ALA A 83 16.05 10.03 -19.26
C ALA A 83 14.73 10.00 -18.45
N GLY A 84 13.67 10.67 -18.91
CA GLY A 84 12.47 10.83 -18.09
C GLY A 84 12.71 11.72 -16.85
N ALA A 85 13.72 12.60 -16.90
CA ALA A 85 14.27 13.24 -15.72
C ALA A 85 13.65 14.61 -15.42
N THR A 86 13.65 15.02 -14.15
CA THR A 86 13.46 16.43 -13.76
C THR A 86 14.74 17.21 -14.06
N LEU A 87 14.61 18.35 -14.72
CA LEU A 87 15.73 19.23 -15.05
C LEU A 87 15.80 20.43 -14.11
N VAL A 88 16.90 20.55 -13.36
CA VAL A 88 17.22 21.72 -12.54
C VAL A 88 18.12 22.65 -13.34
N LEU A 89 17.65 23.87 -13.60
CA LEU A 89 18.38 24.93 -14.28
C LEU A 89 18.74 26.03 -13.29
N ALA A 90 19.99 26.46 -13.25
CA ALA A 90 20.42 27.56 -12.39
C ALA A 90 21.20 28.61 -13.18
N PHE A 91 20.81 29.88 -13.04
CA PHE A 91 21.44 31.03 -13.71
C PHE A 91 21.91 32.04 -12.66
N LEU A 92 23.24 32.20 -12.53
CA LEU A 92 23.87 33.10 -11.56
C LEU A 92 24.68 34.15 -12.33
N GLY A 93 24.40 35.44 -12.13
CA GLY A 93 25.12 36.48 -12.87
C GLY A 93 24.32 37.75 -13.07
N HIS A 94 24.61 38.48 -14.14
CA HIS A 94 23.87 39.68 -14.48
C HIS A 94 22.62 39.33 -15.29
N GLY A 95 21.57 40.10 -15.04
CA GLY A 95 20.32 40.04 -15.77
C GLY A 95 19.88 41.44 -16.12
N GLN A 96 19.33 41.61 -17.32
CA GLN A 96 18.80 42.87 -17.80
C GLN A 96 17.35 42.72 -18.24
N THR A 97 16.59 43.78 -18.04
CA THR A 97 15.27 43.97 -18.65
C THR A 97 15.39 45.20 -19.54
N PRO A 98 15.63 45.03 -20.86
CA PRO A 98 15.87 46.15 -21.75
C PRO A 98 14.76 47.19 -21.68
N SER A 99 15.05 48.45 -22.04
CA SER A 99 14.12 49.58 -21.92
C SER A 99 12.68 49.25 -22.37
N ASN A 100 11.74 49.17 -21.41
CA ASN A 100 10.30 48.77 -21.53
C ASN A 100 9.97 47.27 -21.66
N GLY A 101 10.95 46.39 -21.53
CA GLY A 101 10.77 44.94 -21.50
C GLY A 101 10.22 44.42 -20.17
N THR A 102 9.47 43.33 -20.23
CA THR A 102 8.93 42.62 -19.05
C THR A 102 9.61 41.27 -18.79
N ARG A 103 10.59 40.90 -19.63
CA ARG A 103 11.28 39.60 -19.61
C ARG A 103 12.71 39.75 -19.15
N LEU A 104 13.18 38.76 -18.39
CA LEU A 104 14.58 38.64 -18.01
C LEU A 104 15.43 38.17 -19.19
N TRP A 105 16.47 38.93 -19.49
CA TRP A 105 17.57 38.54 -20.37
C TRP A 105 18.83 38.32 -19.53
N TYR A 106 19.32 37.09 -19.49
CA TYR A 106 20.55 36.75 -18.78
C TYR A 106 21.76 37.17 -19.61
N MET A 107 22.65 37.96 -19.01
CA MET A 107 23.82 38.52 -19.70
C MET A 107 24.97 37.50 -19.68
N ALA A 108 25.28 36.98 -20.87
CA ALA A 108 26.45 36.18 -21.16
C ALA A 108 27.74 37.03 -21.19
N ALA A 109 28.91 36.39 -21.25
CA ALA A 109 30.19 37.09 -21.28
C ALA A 109 30.36 38.03 -22.50
N ASP A 110 29.69 37.71 -23.60
CA ASP A 110 29.65 38.48 -24.85
C ASP A 110 28.39 39.35 -24.98
N SER A 111 27.61 39.52 -23.90
CA SER A 111 26.44 40.40 -23.89
C SER A 111 26.80 41.88 -23.82
N GLU A 112 26.04 42.69 -24.54
CA GLU A 112 26.06 44.14 -24.45
C GLU A 112 24.86 44.66 -23.64
N ALA A 113 25.01 45.85 -23.06
CA ALA A 113 23.97 46.47 -22.26
C ALA A 113 22.80 46.96 -23.14
N ASP A 114 21.57 46.70 -22.69
CA ASP A 114 20.32 47.03 -23.38
C ASP A 114 20.13 46.30 -24.74
N GLU A 115 20.96 45.30 -25.06
CA GLU A 115 20.86 44.47 -26.27
C GLU A 115 20.38 43.04 -25.98
N THR A 116 19.25 42.66 -26.57
CA THR A 116 18.67 41.32 -26.41
C THR A 116 19.40 40.26 -27.23
N ASP A 117 19.93 40.61 -28.40
CA ASP A 117 20.49 39.65 -29.36
C ASP A 117 21.78 39.00 -28.86
N THR A 118 22.47 39.65 -27.93
CA THR A 118 23.70 39.16 -27.30
C THR A 118 23.42 38.53 -25.93
N SER A 119 22.16 38.49 -25.48
CA SER A 119 21.72 37.96 -24.19
C SER A 119 20.81 36.73 -24.34
N VAL A 120 20.52 36.05 -23.23
CA VAL A 120 19.73 34.81 -23.23
C VAL A 120 18.33 35.07 -22.68
N ASP A 121 17.27 34.79 -23.47
CA ASP A 121 15.86 34.86 -23.03
C ASP A 121 15.57 33.69 -22.08
N VAL A 122 15.62 33.95 -20.77
CA VAL A 122 15.42 32.91 -19.75
C VAL A 122 13.98 32.37 -19.77
N PRO A 123 12.91 33.19 -19.78
CA PRO A 123 11.54 32.70 -19.94
C PRO A 123 11.38 31.73 -21.11
N ALA A 124 11.88 32.08 -22.30
CA ALA A 124 11.75 31.24 -23.48
C ALA A 124 12.47 29.89 -23.33
N LEU A 125 13.64 29.86 -22.67
CA LEU A 125 14.35 28.61 -22.39
C LEU A 125 13.61 27.73 -21.38
N LEU A 126 13.01 28.33 -20.34
CA LEU A 126 12.22 27.60 -19.35
C LEU A 126 10.94 27.02 -19.97
N GLU A 127 10.25 27.80 -20.81
CA GLU A 127 9.07 27.36 -21.55
C GLU A 127 9.40 26.22 -22.52
N MET A 128 10.51 26.33 -23.26
CA MET A 128 11.03 25.26 -24.13
C MET A 128 11.37 24.00 -23.34
N ALA A 129 12.02 24.14 -22.18
CA ALA A 129 12.39 23.01 -21.34
C ALA A 129 11.14 22.27 -20.80
N ALA A 130 10.12 23.02 -20.37
CA ALA A 130 8.89 22.47 -19.84
C ALA A 130 7.97 21.86 -20.93
N ASP A 131 8.06 22.33 -22.17
CA ASP A 131 7.33 21.77 -23.32
C ASP A 131 8.06 20.58 -23.97
N CYS A 132 9.28 20.24 -23.52
CA CYS A 132 10.02 19.13 -24.09
C CYS A 132 9.42 17.78 -23.68
N ARG A 133 9.14 16.94 -24.68
CA ARG A 133 8.61 15.58 -24.45
C ARG A 133 9.59 14.76 -23.61
N GLY A 134 9.06 14.13 -22.56
CA GLY A 134 9.80 13.23 -21.68
C GLY A 134 10.53 13.93 -20.53
N VAL A 135 10.56 15.26 -20.49
CA VAL A 135 11.05 15.98 -19.29
C VAL A 135 9.97 15.88 -18.21
N ALA A 136 10.30 15.28 -17.06
CA ALA A 136 9.34 15.08 -15.96
C ALA A 136 8.98 16.39 -15.20
N GLY A 137 9.74 17.45 -15.45
CA GLY A 137 9.47 18.81 -14.97
C GLY A 137 10.73 19.66 -14.91
N VAL A 138 10.56 20.97 -14.74
CA VAL A 138 11.67 21.95 -14.72
C VAL A 138 11.70 22.70 -13.40
N ILE A 139 12.88 22.82 -12.79
CA ILE A 139 13.09 23.62 -11.58
C ILE A 139 14.16 24.67 -11.89
N ALA A 140 13.82 25.95 -11.81
CA ALA A 140 14.73 27.06 -12.09
C ALA A 140 15.16 27.78 -10.81
N VAL A 141 16.45 28.06 -10.67
CA VAL A 141 17.04 28.91 -9.62
C VAL A 141 17.71 30.10 -10.30
N ILE A 142 17.26 31.32 -9.99
CA ILE A 142 17.65 32.52 -10.75
C ILE A 142 18.19 33.57 -9.80
N ASP A 143 19.52 33.78 -9.82
CA ASP A 143 20.23 34.78 -9.03
C ASP A 143 20.82 35.85 -9.95
N THR A 144 19.93 36.75 -10.37
CA THR A 144 20.22 37.90 -11.22
C THR A 144 19.43 39.11 -10.72
N CYS A 145 19.81 40.32 -11.16
CA CYS A 145 18.88 41.44 -11.09
C CYS A 145 17.61 41.12 -11.89
N HIS A 146 16.46 41.63 -11.44
CA HIS A 146 15.15 41.43 -12.09
C HIS A 146 14.70 39.96 -12.19
N ALA A 147 15.14 39.07 -11.29
CA ALA A 147 14.96 37.62 -11.40
C ALA A 147 13.49 37.15 -11.60
N GLU A 148 12.50 37.81 -10.99
CA GLU A 148 11.07 37.48 -11.20
C GLU A 148 10.60 37.76 -12.64
N ALA A 149 11.31 38.56 -13.44
CA ALA A 149 11.02 38.74 -14.87
C ALA A 149 11.34 37.49 -15.71
N ALA A 150 11.94 36.46 -15.10
CA ALA A 150 12.17 35.16 -15.72
C ALA A 150 10.97 34.20 -15.66
N MET A 151 9.92 34.59 -14.94
CA MET A 151 8.74 33.73 -14.78
C MET A 151 8.10 33.45 -16.14
N PRO A 152 7.78 32.18 -16.45
CA PRO A 152 7.12 31.82 -17.71
C PRO A 152 5.70 32.39 -17.78
N ASP A 153 5.20 32.62 -19.01
CA ASP A 153 3.80 33.03 -19.21
C ASP A 153 2.87 31.83 -18.94
N ILE A 154 1.88 32.00 -18.06
CA ILE A 154 0.86 30.97 -17.77
C ILE A 154 0.17 30.52 -19.06
N SER A 155 -0.07 31.43 -19.99
CA SER A 155 -0.69 31.10 -21.29
C SER A 155 0.20 30.16 -22.12
N ALA A 156 1.51 30.36 -22.07
CA ALA A 156 2.49 29.50 -22.72
C ALA A 156 2.65 28.14 -22.00
N LEU A 157 2.39 28.10 -20.69
CA LEU A 157 2.39 26.84 -19.91
C LEU A 157 1.15 25.97 -20.19
N ILE A 158 -0.01 26.60 -20.41
CA ILE A 158 -1.26 25.92 -20.73
C ILE A 158 -1.29 25.44 -22.21
N GLY A 159 -0.65 26.16 -23.13
CA GLY A 159 -0.48 25.75 -24.53
C GLY A 159 0.75 24.85 -24.79
N GLY A 160 0.85 24.22 -25.97
CA GLY A 160 2.06 23.48 -26.42
C GLY A 160 1.89 21.98 -26.67
N PHE A 161 2.99 21.27 -26.95
CA PHE A 161 3.02 19.85 -27.32
C PHE A 161 2.62 18.91 -26.17
N ASN A 162 2.83 19.32 -24.91
CA ASN A 162 2.46 18.55 -23.72
C ASN A 162 0.99 18.77 -23.26
N ALA A 163 0.14 19.41 -24.08
CA ALA A 163 -1.32 19.52 -23.88
C ALA A 163 -1.78 19.97 -22.47
N GLY A 164 -1.01 20.86 -21.82
CA GLY A 164 -1.30 21.37 -20.48
C GLY A 164 -0.66 20.60 -19.32
N GLY A 165 -0.04 19.44 -19.56
CA GLY A 165 0.67 18.63 -18.55
C GLY A 165 2.06 19.14 -18.17
N LYS A 166 2.33 20.46 -18.28
CA LYS A 166 3.65 21.02 -17.98
C LYS A 166 3.84 21.20 -16.49
N ARG A 167 5.07 20.96 -16.02
CA ARG A 167 5.45 21.08 -14.60
C ARG A 167 6.67 21.96 -14.47
N ILE A 168 6.53 23.09 -13.79
CA ILE A 168 7.62 24.05 -13.59
C ILE A 168 7.59 24.69 -12.21
N ALA A 169 8.75 24.80 -11.58
CA ALA A 169 8.96 25.56 -10.35
C ALA A 169 10.11 26.55 -10.53
N VAL A 170 9.98 27.78 -10.07
CA VAL A 170 11.00 28.83 -10.21
C VAL A 170 11.22 29.47 -8.85
N LEU A 171 12.49 29.58 -8.44
CA LEU A 171 12.94 30.32 -7.27
C LEU A 171 13.86 31.47 -7.73
N ALA A 172 13.41 32.70 -7.54
CA ALA A 172 14.06 33.92 -8.02
C ALA A 172 14.57 34.78 -6.85
N ALA A 173 15.79 35.31 -6.98
CA ALA A 173 16.49 36.05 -5.93
C ALA A 173 15.80 37.36 -5.52
N CYS A 174 15.14 38.03 -6.45
CA CYS A 174 14.50 39.33 -6.25
C CYS A 174 13.24 39.51 -7.13
N GLY A 175 12.48 40.58 -6.88
CA GLY A 175 11.34 40.95 -7.71
C GLY A 175 11.70 41.53 -9.08
N ALA A 176 10.72 41.66 -9.98
CA ALA A 176 10.96 41.97 -11.40
C ALA A 176 11.53 43.38 -11.64
N ARG A 177 11.39 44.28 -10.66
CA ARG A 177 11.92 45.66 -10.68
C ARG A 177 12.90 45.91 -9.53
N GLN A 178 13.60 44.87 -9.09
CA GLN A 178 14.52 44.91 -7.97
C GLN A 178 15.88 44.36 -8.38
N GLU A 179 16.94 44.93 -7.81
CA GLU A 179 18.30 44.42 -7.95
C GLU A 179 18.54 43.23 -7.00
N ALA A 180 19.46 42.35 -7.39
CA ALA A 180 19.98 41.30 -6.52
C ALA A 180 21.41 41.66 -6.11
N TYR A 181 21.77 41.47 -4.83
CA TYR A 181 23.02 41.98 -4.29
C TYR A 181 23.99 40.89 -3.88
N GLY A 182 25.19 40.92 -4.49
CA GLY A 182 26.38 40.21 -4.04
C GLY A 182 26.20 38.69 -3.92
N LEU A 183 25.32 38.08 -4.73
CA LEU A 183 24.99 36.64 -4.70
C LEU A 183 24.51 36.16 -3.33
N SER A 184 23.95 37.08 -2.52
CA SER A 184 23.50 36.78 -1.15
C SER A 184 22.37 35.74 -1.17
N PHE A 185 21.55 35.71 -2.23
CA PHE A 185 20.50 34.72 -2.39
C PHE A 185 21.09 33.32 -2.56
N THR A 186 22.04 33.13 -3.48
CA THR A 186 22.70 31.83 -3.67
C THR A 186 23.38 31.35 -2.39
N ARG A 187 24.09 32.22 -1.66
CA ARG A 187 24.75 31.83 -0.41
C ARG A 187 23.76 31.38 0.66
N GLU A 188 22.67 32.13 0.86
CA GLU A 188 21.62 31.75 1.82
C GLU A 188 20.82 30.53 1.37
N LEU A 189 20.65 30.33 0.06
CA LEU A 189 20.06 29.13 -0.50
C LEU A 189 20.94 27.91 -0.17
N VAL A 190 22.23 27.96 -0.47
CA VAL A 190 23.18 26.88 -0.13
C VAL A 190 23.16 26.58 1.37
N ALA A 191 23.20 27.62 2.21
CA ALA A 191 23.10 27.45 3.66
C ALA A 191 21.78 26.76 4.06
N THR A 192 20.66 27.15 3.45
CA THR A 192 19.34 26.56 3.72
C THR A 192 19.24 25.11 3.24
N LEU A 193 19.74 24.79 2.04
CA LEU A 193 19.74 23.42 1.52
C LEU A 193 20.62 22.50 2.38
N THR A 194 21.77 23.01 2.82
CA THR A 194 22.71 22.26 3.66
C THR A 194 22.19 22.08 5.08
N GLN A 195 21.59 23.12 5.67
CA GLN A 195 21.09 23.08 7.04
C GLN A 195 19.73 22.40 7.14
N GLY A 196 18.89 22.51 6.12
CA GLY A 196 17.52 22.01 6.08
C GLY A 196 16.54 23.00 6.70
N VAL A 197 15.24 22.70 6.54
CA VAL A 197 14.15 23.52 7.08
C VAL A 197 13.42 22.71 8.17
N PRO A 198 13.44 23.15 9.44
CA PRO A 198 12.78 22.44 10.53
C PRO A 198 11.27 22.33 10.31
N GLY A 199 10.69 21.17 10.62
CA GLY A 199 9.25 20.92 10.53
C GLY A 199 8.73 20.63 9.11
N GLU A 200 9.59 20.73 8.10
CA GLU A 200 9.27 20.40 6.71
C GLU A 200 9.53 18.93 6.40
N GLY A 201 8.84 18.40 5.38
CA GLY A 201 8.92 16.99 4.98
C GLY A 201 10.27 16.56 4.42
N GLU A 202 10.30 15.38 3.79
CA GLU A 202 11.51 14.81 3.17
C GLU A 202 12.09 15.68 2.06
N PHE A 203 11.22 16.35 1.30
CA PHE A 203 11.57 17.12 0.12
C PHE A 203 11.30 18.61 0.31
N LEU A 204 12.31 19.44 0.03
CA LEU A 204 12.22 20.90 0.04
C LEU A 204 11.74 21.42 -1.31
N ARG A 205 10.53 21.98 -1.35
CA ARG A 205 9.96 22.65 -2.53
C ARG A 205 10.38 24.12 -2.61
N THR A 206 10.26 24.75 -3.78
CA THR A 206 10.67 26.16 -3.95
C THR A 206 9.87 27.11 -3.04
N GLY A 207 8.57 26.87 -2.88
CA GLY A 207 7.72 27.64 -1.96
C GLY A 207 8.13 27.50 -0.50
N VAL A 208 8.59 26.32 -0.09
CA VAL A 208 9.06 26.03 1.27
C VAL A 208 10.42 26.71 1.53
N VAL A 209 11.35 26.60 0.58
CA VAL A 209 12.71 27.18 0.68
C VAL A 209 12.68 28.71 0.65
N LYS A 210 11.71 29.32 -0.04
CA LYS A 210 11.55 30.77 -0.11
C LYS A 210 11.52 31.44 1.26
N LEU A 211 10.75 30.92 2.20
CA LEU A 211 10.52 31.56 3.51
C LEU A 211 11.82 31.70 4.35
N PRO A 212 12.59 30.63 4.62
CA PRO A 212 13.82 30.74 5.39
C PRO A 212 14.91 31.55 4.67
N VAL A 213 15.01 31.46 3.34
CA VAL A 213 15.97 32.26 2.57
C VAL A 213 15.60 33.74 2.63
N ALA A 214 14.33 34.09 2.38
CA ALA A 214 13.84 35.47 2.46
C ALA A 214 14.03 36.07 3.86
N GLY A 215 13.82 35.30 4.92
CA GLY A 215 13.99 35.75 6.31
C GLY A 215 15.42 36.16 6.68
N ARG A 216 16.43 35.74 5.90
CA ARG A 216 17.85 36.07 6.12
C ARG A 216 18.36 37.18 5.20
N LEU A 217 17.59 37.53 4.17
CA LEU A 217 17.94 38.58 3.20
C LEU A 217 17.37 39.92 3.61
N ARG A 218 18.18 40.99 3.50
CA ARG A 218 17.79 42.35 3.93
C ARG A 218 17.45 43.30 2.78
N GLN A 219 17.99 43.05 1.59
CA GLN A 219 17.96 43.99 0.46
C GLN A 219 17.16 43.48 -0.76
N GLN A 220 16.74 42.21 -0.74
CA GLN A 220 16.09 41.56 -1.89
C GLN A 220 14.93 40.67 -1.46
N ASN A 221 13.87 40.65 -2.26
CA ASN A 221 12.65 39.89 -1.97
C ASN A 221 12.59 38.62 -2.83
N VAL A 222 12.85 37.48 -2.22
CA VAL A 222 12.78 36.18 -2.91
C VAL A 222 11.38 35.90 -3.41
N LYS A 223 11.27 35.43 -4.66
CA LYS A 223 10.01 35.03 -5.29
C LYS A 223 10.04 33.54 -5.59
N ALA A 224 8.88 32.91 -5.49
CA ALA A 224 8.70 31.52 -5.89
C ALA A 224 7.42 31.41 -6.71
N PHE A 225 7.47 30.58 -7.75
CA PHE A 225 6.35 30.24 -8.63
C PHE A 225 6.35 28.74 -8.83
N GLU A 226 5.19 28.11 -8.72
CA GLU A 226 5.01 26.68 -8.95
C GLU A 226 3.77 26.51 -9.84
N PHE A 227 3.91 25.79 -10.94
CA PHE A 227 2.83 25.38 -11.83
C PHE A 227 2.95 23.89 -12.08
N ASP A 228 1.86 23.16 -11.79
CA ASP A 228 1.76 21.72 -12.01
C ASP A 228 0.46 21.43 -12.76
N GLY A 229 0.57 21.16 -14.06
CA GLY A 229 -0.57 20.83 -14.91
C GLY A 229 -0.75 19.33 -15.14
N ASP A 230 0.11 18.49 -14.54
CA ASP A 230 0.09 17.03 -14.71
C ASP A 230 -0.68 16.36 -13.56
N SER A 231 -1.91 15.92 -13.82
CA SER A 231 -2.76 15.26 -12.82
C SER A 231 -2.31 13.85 -12.47
N ASP A 232 -1.47 13.24 -13.30
CA ASP A 232 -1.04 11.85 -13.17
C ASP A 232 0.35 11.74 -12.50
N ALA A 233 0.96 12.88 -12.13
CA ALA A 233 2.26 12.92 -11.49
C ALA A 233 2.23 12.36 -10.05
N ASP A 234 3.13 11.40 -9.78
CA ASP A 234 3.23 10.68 -8.50
C ASP A 234 3.76 11.51 -7.29
N GLY A 235 4.00 12.82 -7.46
CA GLY A 235 4.45 13.71 -6.39
C GLY A 235 4.95 15.08 -6.89
N PRO A 236 5.10 16.09 -6.02
CA PRO A 236 5.44 17.47 -6.41
C PRO A 236 6.90 17.65 -6.86
N LEU A 237 7.18 18.70 -7.64
CA LEU A 237 8.56 19.12 -7.92
C LEU A 237 9.26 19.60 -6.64
N TRP A 238 10.51 19.16 -6.45
CA TRP A 238 11.30 19.48 -5.25
C TRP A 238 12.73 19.87 -5.59
N LEU A 239 13.31 20.83 -4.87
CA LEU A 239 14.63 21.40 -5.12
C LEU A 239 15.77 20.60 -4.46
N ALA A 240 15.57 20.13 -3.22
CA ALA A 240 16.53 19.29 -2.50
C ALA A 240 15.82 18.37 -1.49
N LEU A 241 16.53 17.35 -1.01
CA LEU A 241 16.21 16.64 0.22
C LEU A 241 16.42 17.58 1.40
N ASN A 242 15.50 17.53 2.37
CA ASN A 242 15.65 18.27 3.61
C ASN A 242 16.76 17.60 4.45
N SER A 243 17.78 18.32 4.90
CA SER A 243 18.78 17.75 5.84
C SER A 243 18.33 17.81 7.30
N GLN A 244 17.40 18.73 7.62
CA GLN A 244 16.49 18.63 8.78
C GLN A 244 15.26 17.78 8.44
N ARG A 245 15.30 16.97 7.37
CA ARG A 245 14.34 15.86 7.26
C ARG A 245 14.31 15.24 8.65
N PRO A 246 13.12 14.95 9.22
CA PRO A 246 13.07 14.12 10.40
C PRO A 246 13.98 12.96 10.04
N ALA A 247 15.12 12.87 10.75
CA ALA A 247 16.23 12.12 10.22
C ALA A 247 15.68 10.79 9.75
N TRP A 248 16.20 10.28 8.63
CA TRP A 248 16.14 8.85 8.42
C TRP A 248 16.86 8.22 9.62
N ARG A 249 16.10 8.12 10.69
CA ARG A 249 16.27 7.47 11.94
C ARG A 249 15.26 6.33 11.78
N PRO A 250 15.63 5.08 12.08
CA PRO A 250 14.61 4.18 12.62
C PRO A 250 13.90 5.02 13.67
N SER A 251 12.57 5.20 13.61
CA SER A 251 11.94 6.12 14.56
C SER A 251 12.42 5.73 15.94
N ALA A 252 13.26 6.57 16.55
CA ALA A 252 13.57 6.47 17.96
C ALA A 252 12.33 6.87 18.77
N ALA A 253 11.22 7.19 18.10
CA ALA A 253 9.90 7.10 18.66
C ALA A 253 9.42 5.66 18.46
N ILE A 254 9.27 4.98 19.59
CA ILE A 254 8.34 3.88 19.76
C ILE A 254 6.97 4.29 19.18
N GLY A 255 6.24 3.32 18.65
CA GLY A 255 4.88 3.50 18.18
C GLY A 255 3.89 3.72 19.32
N ARG A 256 2.62 3.89 18.94
CA ARG A 256 1.54 4.20 19.87
C ARG A 256 1.34 3.08 20.90
N ILE A 257 1.39 1.81 20.47
CA ILE A 257 1.19 0.65 21.36
C ILE A 257 2.31 0.61 22.39
N GLY A 258 3.57 0.75 21.95
CA GLY A 258 4.72 0.81 22.84
C GLY A 258 4.63 1.96 23.83
N THR A 259 4.23 3.15 23.37
CA THR A 259 4.06 4.34 24.23
C THR A 259 3.01 4.11 25.31
N ASP A 260 1.84 3.61 24.93
CA ASP A 260 0.72 3.38 25.85
C ASP A 260 1.08 2.30 26.89
N HIS A 261 1.75 1.22 26.47
CA HIS A 261 2.19 0.16 27.36
C HIS A 261 3.30 0.60 28.31
N ILE A 262 4.31 1.34 27.84
CA ILE A 262 5.37 1.87 28.70
C ILE A 262 4.78 2.84 29.72
N ALA A 263 3.91 3.77 29.30
CA ALA A 263 3.26 4.70 30.21
C ALA A 263 2.43 3.95 31.28
N ARG A 264 1.75 2.85 30.91
CA ARG A 264 1.00 2.02 31.84
C ARG A 264 1.92 1.25 32.79
N ALA A 265 3.04 0.72 32.30
CA ALA A 265 4.06 0.05 33.11
C ALA A 265 4.68 0.98 34.15
N LEU A 266 5.03 2.21 33.76
CA LEU A 266 5.57 3.21 34.67
C LEU A 266 4.55 3.63 35.74
N ARG A 267 3.27 3.78 35.39
CA ARG A 267 2.21 4.07 36.38
C ARG A 267 2.06 2.99 37.44
N ASN A 268 2.35 1.73 37.08
CA ASN A 268 2.25 0.58 37.98
C ASN A 268 3.57 0.29 38.72
N TRP A 269 4.62 1.09 38.51
CA TRP A 269 5.90 0.97 39.17
C TRP A 269 6.14 2.17 40.10
N PRO A 270 6.02 2.00 41.43
CA PRO A 270 6.07 3.10 42.41
C PRO A 270 7.35 3.96 42.35
N ASP A 271 8.49 3.36 42.07
CA ASP A 271 9.81 4.03 41.99
C ASP A 271 10.27 4.26 40.54
N ALA A 272 9.31 4.37 39.61
CA ALA A 272 9.61 4.55 38.20
C ALA A 272 10.41 5.84 37.94
N PRO A 273 11.41 5.80 37.05
CA PRO A 273 12.08 7.02 36.60
C PRO A 273 11.11 7.92 35.83
N ALA A 274 11.40 9.22 35.80
CA ALA A 274 10.65 10.17 34.98
C ALA A 274 10.74 9.78 33.50
N ALA A 275 9.60 9.71 32.82
CA ALA A 275 9.56 9.40 31.40
C ALA A 275 10.24 10.52 30.58
N PRO A 276 11.22 10.21 29.71
CA PRO A 276 11.78 11.18 28.79
C PRO A 276 10.74 11.58 27.74
N ALA A 277 10.99 12.71 27.06
CA ALA A 277 10.14 13.16 25.95
C ALA A 277 10.18 12.19 24.75
N VAL A 278 11.27 11.42 24.58
CA VAL A 278 11.46 10.45 23.49
C VAL A 278 12.16 9.20 24.03
N TRP A 279 11.62 8.02 23.71
CA TRP A 279 12.15 6.72 24.15
C TRP A 279 13.12 6.12 23.14
N THR A 280 14.43 6.27 23.39
CA THR A 280 15.44 5.61 22.56
C THR A 280 15.59 4.12 22.91
N ARG A 281 16.10 3.31 21.97
CA ARG A 281 16.44 1.90 22.23
C ARG A 281 17.31 1.74 23.49
N GLN A 282 18.35 2.55 23.62
CA GLN A 282 19.26 2.53 24.77
C GLN A 282 18.51 2.88 26.07
N GLY A 283 17.67 3.91 26.03
CA GLY A 283 16.86 4.29 27.19
C GLY A 283 15.86 3.20 27.62
N LEU A 284 15.34 2.41 26.68
CA LEU A 284 14.47 1.27 26.98
C LEU A 284 15.25 0.09 27.59
N VAL A 285 16.46 -0.17 27.12
CA VAL A 285 17.35 -1.19 27.73
C VAL A 285 17.71 -0.80 29.16
N GLU A 286 18.02 0.48 29.40
CA GLU A 286 18.28 1.01 30.73
C GLU A 286 17.03 0.93 31.62
N LEU A 287 15.86 1.26 31.07
CA LEU A 287 14.59 1.12 31.79
C LEU A 287 14.32 -0.33 32.20
N ALA A 288 14.55 -1.29 31.30
CA ALA A 288 14.38 -2.72 31.59
C ALA A 288 15.35 -3.18 32.70
N ALA A 289 16.61 -2.76 32.64
CA ALA A 289 17.62 -3.09 33.66
C ALA A 289 17.25 -2.50 35.03
N GLN A 290 16.79 -1.25 35.08
CA GLN A 290 16.34 -0.61 36.31
C GLN A 290 15.08 -1.31 36.87
N ALA A 291 14.10 -1.61 36.01
CA ALA A 291 12.89 -2.33 36.39
C ALA A 291 13.20 -3.71 36.98
N ALA A 292 14.16 -4.43 36.40
CA ALA A 292 14.62 -5.73 36.91
C ALA A 292 15.24 -5.59 38.32
N GLY A 293 16.07 -4.57 38.55
CA GLY A 293 16.64 -4.27 39.87
C GLY A 293 15.60 -3.88 40.93
N SER A 294 14.45 -3.36 40.52
CA SER A 294 13.33 -2.99 41.39
C SER A 294 12.22 -4.05 41.51
N GLY A 295 12.35 -5.20 40.84
CA GLY A 295 11.32 -6.25 40.82
C GLY A 295 10.06 -5.89 40.02
N ALA A 296 10.11 -4.88 39.16
CA ALA A 296 8.99 -4.44 38.31
C ALA A 296 8.89 -5.28 37.02
N GLY A 297 8.58 -6.59 37.16
CA GLY A 297 8.64 -7.57 36.08
C GLY A 297 7.87 -7.17 34.81
N TRP A 298 6.67 -6.61 34.95
CA TRP A 298 5.88 -6.17 33.79
C TRP A 298 6.51 -5.01 33.02
N ALA A 299 7.23 -4.10 33.71
CA ALA A 299 7.98 -3.03 33.05
C ALA A 299 9.20 -3.58 32.29
N VAL A 300 9.84 -4.64 32.81
CA VAL A 300 10.90 -5.37 32.09
C VAL A 300 10.35 -5.96 30.80
N GLU A 301 9.24 -6.69 30.86
CA GLU A 301 8.62 -7.34 29.71
C GLU A 301 8.22 -6.33 28.63
N VAL A 302 7.55 -5.24 29.02
CA VAL A 302 7.13 -4.20 28.07
C VAL A 302 8.34 -3.52 27.42
N ALA A 303 9.34 -3.11 28.21
CA ALA A 303 10.52 -2.46 27.66
C ALA A 303 11.30 -3.38 26.72
N ALA A 304 11.48 -4.65 27.09
CA ALA A 304 12.12 -5.66 26.26
C ALA A 304 11.33 -5.94 24.97
N GLY A 305 10.00 -6.05 25.05
CA GLY A 305 9.13 -6.24 23.88
C GLY A 305 9.22 -5.08 22.89
N VAL A 306 9.24 -3.84 23.38
CA VAL A 306 9.40 -2.66 22.50
C VAL A 306 10.78 -2.64 21.85
N VAL A 307 11.85 -2.97 22.59
CA VAL A 307 13.20 -3.11 22.01
C VAL A 307 13.22 -4.19 20.93
N ALA A 308 12.59 -5.34 21.18
CA ALA A 308 12.49 -6.42 20.20
C ALA A 308 11.75 -5.99 18.93
N ALA A 309 10.64 -5.24 19.06
CA ALA A 309 9.92 -4.66 17.93
C ALA A 309 10.81 -3.68 17.12
N MET A 310 11.55 -2.80 17.79
CA MET A 310 12.48 -1.86 17.14
C MET A 310 13.60 -2.57 16.40
N ASP A 311 14.23 -3.58 17.02
CA ASP A 311 15.31 -4.34 16.42
C ASP A 311 14.84 -5.16 15.22
N THR A 312 13.65 -5.76 15.32
CA THR A 312 12.99 -6.48 14.21
C THR A 312 12.63 -5.52 13.08
N GLY A 313 12.11 -4.34 13.40
CA GLY A 313 11.76 -3.32 12.40
C GLY A 313 12.98 -2.83 11.62
N ARG A 314 14.10 -2.64 12.32
CA ARG A 314 15.38 -2.34 11.67
C ARG A 314 15.83 -3.46 10.72
N LEU A 315 15.80 -4.73 11.17
CA LEU A 315 16.15 -5.88 10.33
C LEU A 315 15.29 -5.94 9.05
N VAL A 316 13.97 -5.84 9.19
CA VAL A 316 13.04 -5.92 8.06
C VAL A 316 13.28 -4.78 7.08
N LEU A 317 13.50 -3.55 7.57
CA LEU A 317 13.80 -2.40 6.71
C LEU A 317 15.14 -2.52 5.98
N GLU A 318 16.19 -3.00 6.66
CA GLU A 318 17.52 -3.19 6.07
C GLU A 318 17.53 -4.35 5.06
N SER A 319 16.69 -5.38 5.26
CA SER A 319 16.64 -6.56 4.41
C SER A 319 15.73 -6.39 3.20
N ALA A 320 14.52 -5.88 3.41
CA ALA A 320 13.52 -5.67 2.35
C ALA A 320 13.76 -4.38 1.54
N GLY A 321 14.38 -3.36 2.15
CA GLY A 321 14.67 -2.09 1.51
C GLY A 321 13.43 -1.47 0.85
N PRO A 322 13.49 -1.07 -0.44
CA PRO A 322 12.38 -0.42 -1.14
C PRO A 322 11.23 -1.37 -1.52
N ALA A 323 11.41 -2.70 -1.40
CA ALA A 323 10.34 -3.64 -1.69
C ALA A 323 9.21 -3.58 -0.65
N LEU A 324 9.51 -3.10 0.56
CA LEU A 324 8.52 -2.90 1.61
C LEU A 324 7.69 -1.65 1.33
N ASN A 325 6.38 -1.82 1.15
CA ASN A 325 5.44 -0.73 0.90
C ASN A 325 4.18 -0.85 1.77
N THR A 326 3.43 0.25 1.92
CA THR A 326 2.21 0.28 2.76
C THR A 326 1.17 -0.78 2.36
N PRO A 327 0.85 -0.99 1.06
CA PRO A 327 -0.04 -2.06 0.65
C PRO A 327 0.43 -3.46 1.10
N LEU A 328 1.74 -3.73 0.99
CA LEU A 328 2.30 -4.99 1.45
C LEU A 328 2.19 -5.15 2.97
N LEU A 329 2.52 -4.12 3.75
CA LEU A 329 2.38 -4.16 5.20
C LEU A 329 0.93 -4.43 5.64
N ARG A 330 -0.05 -3.86 4.93
CA ARG A 330 -1.47 -4.15 5.19
C ARG A 330 -1.84 -5.58 4.85
N ARG A 331 -1.31 -6.12 3.76
CA ARG A 331 -1.48 -7.55 3.42
C ARG A 331 -0.86 -8.46 4.48
N LEU A 332 0.33 -8.14 4.97
CA LEU A 332 0.99 -8.89 6.04
C LEU A 332 0.17 -8.83 7.36
N ALA A 333 -0.49 -7.71 7.64
CA ALA A 333 -1.40 -7.61 8.79
C ALA A 333 -2.65 -8.50 8.64
N ALA A 334 -3.26 -8.52 7.45
CA ALA A 334 -4.38 -9.41 7.14
C ALA A 334 -3.99 -10.89 7.23
N GLU A 335 -2.82 -11.26 6.69
CA GLU A 335 -2.29 -12.61 6.77
C GLU A 335 -1.95 -13.00 8.23
N PHE A 336 -1.37 -12.08 9.00
CA PHE A 336 -1.13 -12.27 10.43
C PHE A 336 -2.44 -12.55 11.18
N ASN A 337 -3.49 -11.76 10.95
CA ASN A 337 -4.81 -11.98 11.54
C ASN A 337 -5.37 -13.36 11.22
N ARG A 338 -5.20 -13.84 9.99
CA ARG A 338 -5.62 -15.18 9.59
C ARG A 338 -4.84 -16.27 10.30
N GLN A 339 -3.51 -16.15 10.36
CA GLN A 339 -2.62 -17.14 10.98
C GLN A 339 -2.74 -17.18 12.51
N TRP A 340 -3.09 -16.06 13.12
CA TRP A 340 -3.10 -15.88 14.57
C TRP A 340 -4.51 -15.76 15.15
N ALA A 341 -5.56 -16.02 14.36
CA ALA A 341 -6.95 -15.88 14.79
C ALA A 341 -7.25 -16.65 16.09
N ASP A 342 -6.65 -17.82 16.27
CA ASP A 342 -6.87 -18.68 17.43
C ASP A 342 -6.02 -18.30 18.66
N ARG A 343 -5.09 -17.36 18.48
CA ARG A 343 -4.09 -16.96 19.49
C ARG A 343 -4.25 -15.53 19.97
N LEU A 344 -5.00 -14.72 19.23
CA LEU A 344 -5.25 -13.31 19.54
C LEU A 344 -6.65 -13.15 20.13
N PRO A 345 -6.82 -12.26 21.14
CA PRO A 345 -8.15 -11.88 21.62
C PRO A 345 -8.97 -11.20 20.51
N GLY A 346 -8.32 -10.49 19.60
CA GLY A 346 -8.94 -9.90 18.43
C GLY A 346 -7.96 -9.51 17.32
N PRO A 347 -8.47 -9.14 16.14
CA PRO A 347 -7.63 -8.87 14.97
C PRO A 347 -6.81 -7.58 15.13
N VAL A 348 -5.61 -7.59 14.56
CA VAL A 348 -4.77 -6.40 14.38
C VAL A 348 -5.46 -5.43 13.43
N ARG A 349 -5.78 -4.23 13.93
CA ARG A 349 -6.45 -3.16 13.16
C ARG A 349 -5.64 -1.86 13.19
N PRO A 350 -4.62 -1.73 12.33
CA PRO A 350 -3.86 -0.49 12.24
C PRO A 350 -4.75 0.66 11.71
N PRO A 351 -4.72 1.85 12.32
CA PRO A 351 -5.45 3.02 11.82
C PRO A 351 -5.15 3.33 10.34
N ALA A 352 -6.15 3.79 9.58
CA ALA A 352 -6.02 4.13 8.15
C ALA A 352 -4.92 5.16 7.88
N ALA A 353 -4.73 6.11 8.80
CA ALA A 353 -3.72 7.14 8.71
C ALA A 353 -2.27 6.62 8.83
N LEU A 354 -2.06 5.41 9.34
CA LEU A 354 -0.72 4.81 9.41
C LEU A 354 -0.29 4.27 8.05
N ALA A 355 0.93 4.64 7.66
CA ALA A 355 1.60 4.20 6.44
C ALA A 355 3.11 4.03 6.71
N GLY A 356 3.82 3.33 5.82
CA GLY A 356 5.27 3.18 5.86
C GLY A 356 5.80 2.67 7.20
N ARG A 357 6.82 3.34 7.76
CA ARG A 357 7.47 2.94 9.01
C ARG A 357 6.56 2.96 10.25
N PRO A 358 5.73 4.00 10.48
CA PRO A 358 4.74 3.98 11.56
C PRO A 358 3.82 2.76 11.53
N LEU A 359 3.41 2.31 10.34
CA LEU A 359 2.60 1.10 10.19
C LEU A 359 3.41 -0.15 10.55
N LEU A 360 4.64 -0.29 10.03
CA LEU A 360 5.51 -1.41 10.39
C LEU A 360 5.75 -1.49 11.90
N GLN A 361 6.08 -0.37 12.54
CA GLN A 361 6.30 -0.30 13.98
C GLN A 361 5.04 -0.69 14.76
N TYR A 362 3.87 -0.23 14.34
CA TYR A 362 2.59 -0.63 14.96
C TYR A 362 2.38 -2.16 14.90
N LEU A 363 2.62 -2.79 13.75
CA LEU A 363 2.46 -4.23 13.60
C LEU A 363 3.43 -5.03 14.46
N LEU A 364 4.69 -4.58 14.53
CA LEU A 364 5.72 -5.25 15.33
C LEU A 364 5.52 -5.05 16.84
N GLU A 365 5.05 -3.87 17.27
CA GLU A 365 4.67 -3.66 18.66
C GLU A 365 3.45 -4.49 19.05
N HIS A 366 2.47 -4.62 18.16
CA HIS A 366 1.34 -5.51 18.38
C HIS A 366 1.83 -6.95 18.55
N ALA A 367 2.71 -7.43 17.65
CA ALA A 367 3.30 -8.76 17.74
C ALA A 367 4.08 -8.98 19.03
N ALA A 368 4.88 -8.01 19.45
CA ALA A 368 5.74 -8.14 20.64
C ALA A 368 4.98 -8.03 21.97
N LEU A 369 3.95 -7.19 22.04
CA LEU A 369 3.30 -6.81 23.30
C LEU A 369 1.90 -7.37 23.52
N LEU A 370 1.17 -7.69 22.44
CA LEU A 370 -0.23 -8.11 22.53
C LEU A 370 -0.40 -9.58 22.13
N ALA A 371 0.36 -10.08 21.16
CA ALA A 371 0.31 -11.48 20.75
C ALA A 371 1.00 -12.45 21.73
N THR A 372 1.78 -11.93 22.68
CA THR A 372 2.58 -12.69 23.65
C THR A 372 1.92 -12.81 25.03
N MET A 373 0.88 -12.02 25.28
CA MET A 373 0.21 -11.93 26.59
C MET A 373 -0.84 -13.03 26.83
N THR A 374 -1.21 -13.80 25.80
CA THR A 374 -2.30 -14.79 25.86
C THR A 374 -1.87 -16.18 26.30
N ASP A 375 -0.57 -16.50 26.26
CA ASP A 375 -0.05 -17.79 26.72
C ASP A 375 1.39 -17.66 27.22
N SER A 376 1.58 -17.78 28.54
CA SER A 376 2.88 -17.65 29.23
C SER A 376 3.97 -18.63 28.78
N GLN A 377 3.63 -19.61 27.93
CA GLN A 377 4.57 -20.58 27.35
C GLN A 377 4.99 -20.27 25.90
N GLN A 378 4.38 -19.28 25.23
CA GLN A 378 4.77 -18.91 23.87
C GLN A 378 6.06 -18.06 23.89
N PRO A 379 7.09 -18.42 23.10
CA PRO A 379 8.29 -17.60 23.02
C PRO A 379 7.93 -16.22 22.46
N THR A 380 8.30 -15.16 23.17
CA THR A 380 8.05 -13.74 22.83
C THR A 380 8.34 -13.38 21.37
N TYR A 381 9.26 -14.11 20.75
CA TYR A 381 9.74 -13.85 19.40
C TYR A 381 8.98 -14.56 18.28
N LEU A 382 8.04 -15.48 18.55
CA LEU A 382 7.37 -16.23 17.48
C LEU A 382 6.58 -15.30 16.54
N ALA A 383 5.80 -14.36 17.08
CA ALA A 383 5.03 -13.40 16.28
C ALA A 383 5.95 -12.44 15.48
N LEU A 384 7.05 -12.00 16.08
CA LEU A 384 8.04 -11.15 15.41
C LEU A 384 8.77 -11.91 14.29
N ALA A 385 9.21 -13.14 14.57
CA ALA A 385 9.86 -14.01 13.59
C ALA A 385 8.92 -14.35 12.43
N TRP A 386 7.62 -14.52 12.69
CA TRP A 386 6.61 -14.67 11.65
C TRP A 386 6.60 -13.47 10.70
N TYR A 387 6.60 -12.24 11.21
CA TYR A 387 6.67 -11.04 10.36
C TYR A 387 7.97 -10.96 9.55
N VAL A 388 9.10 -11.40 10.13
CA VAL A 388 10.38 -11.48 9.39
C VAL A 388 10.28 -12.46 8.22
N VAL A 389 9.75 -13.66 8.45
CA VAL A 389 9.59 -14.69 7.41
C VAL A 389 8.59 -14.24 6.33
N ALA A 390 7.43 -13.71 6.75
CA ALA A 390 6.41 -13.26 5.81
C ALA A 390 6.89 -12.08 4.97
N ALA A 391 7.64 -11.14 5.56
CA ALA A 391 8.29 -10.06 4.82
C ALA A 391 9.39 -10.58 3.87
N ALA A 392 10.17 -11.58 4.29
CA ALA A 392 11.20 -12.23 3.47
C ALA A 392 10.61 -12.79 2.18
N GLU A 393 9.56 -13.60 2.32
CA GLU A 393 8.87 -14.23 1.20
C GLU A 393 8.19 -13.20 0.29
N ALA A 394 7.53 -12.20 0.87
CA ALA A 394 6.81 -11.20 0.10
C ALA A 394 7.73 -10.20 -0.62
N CYS A 395 8.89 -9.89 -0.06
CA CYS A 395 9.88 -8.99 -0.66
C CYS A 395 10.98 -9.71 -1.45
N GLY A 396 11.00 -11.05 -1.45
CA GLY A 396 11.95 -11.86 -2.21
C GLY A 396 13.37 -11.89 -1.64
N PHE A 397 13.56 -11.68 -0.33
CA PHE A 397 14.86 -11.88 0.31
C PHE A 397 14.91 -13.23 1.04
N ASP A 398 16.10 -13.82 1.16
CA ASP A 398 16.26 -15.15 1.77
C ASP A 398 16.06 -15.06 3.30
N PRO A 399 15.09 -15.78 3.90
CA PRO A 399 14.96 -15.85 5.36
C PRO A 399 16.17 -16.52 6.06
N SER A 400 17.10 -17.11 5.29
CA SER A 400 18.37 -17.68 5.76
C SER A 400 19.56 -16.70 5.62
N ASP A 401 19.32 -15.46 5.19
CA ASP A 401 20.31 -14.37 5.10
C ASP A 401 21.10 -14.26 6.42
N ALA A 402 22.40 -13.98 6.32
CA ALA A 402 23.28 -13.80 7.47
C ALA A 402 22.77 -12.75 8.46
N ARG A 403 22.08 -11.70 8.00
CA ARG A 403 21.48 -10.67 8.86
C ARG A 403 20.31 -11.21 9.69
N VAL A 404 19.45 -12.04 9.09
CA VAL A 404 18.32 -12.66 9.79
C VAL A 404 18.83 -13.67 10.81
N ARG A 405 19.83 -14.48 10.45
CA ARG A 405 20.49 -15.41 11.39
C ARG A 405 21.16 -14.67 12.54
N HIS A 406 21.88 -13.59 12.25
CA HIS A 406 22.53 -12.78 13.27
C HIS A 406 21.51 -12.15 14.24
N TRP A 407 20.39 -11.63 13.72
CA TRP A 407 19.30 -11.14 14.56
C TRP A 407 18.73 -12.25 15.45
N ALA A 408 18.49 -13.45 14.90
CA ALA A 408 17.97 -14.57 15.66
C ALA A 408 18.93 -14.99 16.78
N GLU A 409 20.23 -15.10 16.50
CA GLU A 409 21.28 -15.39 17.49
C GLU A 409 21.38 -14.31 18.57
N GLN A 410 21.31 -13.03 18.20
CA GLN A 410 21.38 -11.93 19.16
C GLN A 410 20.16 -11.84 20.08
N THR A 411 19.01 -12.33 19.64
CA THR A 411 17.74 -12.25 20.37
C THR A 411 17.32 -13.57 21.00
N GLY A 412 18.05 -14.67 20.75
CA GLY A 412 17.66 -16.01 21.17
C GLY A 412 16.40 -16.54 20.46
N ALA A 413 16.13 -16.06 19.25
CA ALA A 413 14.92 -16.33 18.48
C ALA A 413 15.09 -17.44 17.42
N GLU A 414 16.16 -18.24 17.48
CA GLU A 414 16.47 -19.23 16.44
C GLU A 414 15.39 -20.30 16.29
N ILE A 415 14.85 -20.80 17.41
CA ILE A 415 13.74 -21.76 17.40
C ILE A 415 12.48 -21.09 16.86
N ALA A 416 12.16 -19.89 17.36
CA ALA A 416 11.00 -19.13 16.91
C ALA A 416 11.03 -18.81 15.41
N LEU A 417 12.22 -18.57 14.84
CA LEU A 417 12.41 -18.37 13.41
C LEU A 417 12.14 -19.65 12.61
N ASN A 418 12.61 -20.80 13.08
CA ASN A 418 12.33 -22.08 12.43
C ASN A 418 10.84 -22.44 12.50
N ASP A 419 10.21 -22.23 13.63
CA ASP A 419 8.77 -22.45 13.81
C ASP A 419 7.95 -21.52 12.92
N ALA A 420 8.32 -20.24 12.84
CA ALA A 420 7.71 -19.27 11.94
C ALA A 420 7.82 -19.70 10.46
N ARG A 421 8.97 -20.25 10.04
CA ARG A 421 9.14 -20.80 8.68
C ARG A 421 8.25 -22.00 8.44
N ALA A 422 8.15 -22.93 9.40
CA ALA A 422 7.27 -24.09 9.30
C ALA A 422 5.79 -23.65 9.20
N MET A 423 5.37 -22.68 10.01
CA MET A 423 4.02 -22.09 9.96
C MET A 423 3.72 -21.46 8.59
N HIS A 424 4.64 -20.64 8.07
CA HIS A 424 4.46 -19.97 6.78
C HIS A 424 4.47 -20.96 5.60
N GLU A 425 5.34 -21.97 5.62
CA GLU A 425 5.37 -23.03 4.59
C GLU A 425 4.10 -23.88 4.63
N ALA A 426 3.60 -24.22 5.83
CA ALA A 426 2.33 -24.88 5.99
C ALA A 426 1.21 -24.03 5.38
N HIS A 427 1.17 -22.73 5.64
CA HIS A 427 0.17 -21.84 5.04
C HIS A 427 0.21 -21.83 3.50
N ARG A 428 1.40 -21.66 2.90
CA ARG A 428 1.57 -21.73 1.44
C ARG A 428 1.11 -23.08 0.87
N SER A 429 1.38 -24.16 1.59
CA SER A 429 0.98 -25.51 1.19
C SER A 429 -0.54 -25.70 1.23
N HIS A 430 -1.24 -25.13 2.22
CA HIS A 430 -2.71 -25.12 2.27
C HIS A 430 -3.32 -24.37 1.07
N GLY A 431 -2.74 -23.23 0.67
CA GLY A 431 -3.19 -22.50 -0.53
C GLY A 431 -2.98 -23.25 -1.85
N ARG A 432 -2.06 -24.22 -1.88
CA ARG A 432 -1.75 -25.08 -3.04
C ARG A 432 -2.38 -26.48 -2.94
N ALA A 433 -3.06 -26.78 -1.84
CA ALA A 433 -3.65 -28.09 -1.63
C ALA A 433 -4.77 -28.37 -2.65
N LEU A 434 -4.94 -29.65 -3.00
CA LEU A 434 -6.02 -30.07 -3.88
C LEU A 434 -7.36 -29.83 -3.17
N ARG A 435 -8.25 -29.06 -3.81
CA ARG A 435 -9.60 -28.77 -3.29
C ARG A 435 -10.62 -29.57 -4.09
N LEU A 436 -11.58 -30.18 -3.41
CA LEU A 436 -12.69 -30.88 -4.08
C LEU A 436 -13.80 -29.89 -4.38
N VAL A 437 -14.19 -29.76 -5.63
CA VAL A 437 -15.37 -29.01 -6.07
C VAL A 437 -16.48 -30.01 -6.36
N VAL A 438 -17.62 -29.89 -5.68
CA VAL A 438 -18.83 -30.67 -5.98
C VAL A 438 -19.89 -29.71 -6.49
N SER A 439 -20.32 -29.90 -7.72
CA SER A 439 -21.19 -28.97 -8.42
C SER A 439 -22.53 -29.57 -8.78
N LEU A 440 -23.59 -28.90 -8.32
CA LEU A 440 -24.99 -29.18 -8.59
C LEU A 440 -25.52 -28.33 -9.77
N HIS A 441 -24.63 -27.73 -10.58
CA HIS A 441 -25.02 -26.83 -11.69
C HIS A 441 -25.92 -27.48 -12.75
N ALA A 442 -25.98 -28.82 -12.82
CA ALA A 442 -26.88 -29.55 -13.71
C ALA A 442 -28.36 -29.43 -13.30
N ALA A 443 -28.64 -28.92 -12.10
CA ALA A 443 -30.00 -28.69 -11.61
C ALA A 443 -30.72 -27.68 -12.51
N ARG A 444 -31.91 -28.07 -13.00
CA ARG A 444 -32.75 -27.19 -13.84
C ARG A 444 -33.62 -26.23 -13.02
N VAL A 445 -34.03 -26.64 -11.82
CA VAL A 445 -34.89 -25.85 -10.93
C VAL A 445 -34.36 -25.94 -9.50
N ASP A 446 -34.32 -27.15 -8.93
CA ASP A 446 -33.98 -27.37 -7.52
C ASP A 446 -32.74 -28.27 -7.37
N TRP A 447 -32.93 -29.58 -7.46
CA TRP A 447 -31.90 -30.60 -7.26
C TRP A 447 -31.50 -31.26 -8.60
N PRO A 448 -30.21 -31.61 -8.79
CA PRO A 448 -29.74 -32.21 -10.04
C PRO A 448 -29.94 -33.74 -10.05
N ASP A 449 -30.02 -34.33 -11.24
CA ASP A 449 -29.96 -35.78 -11.45
C ASP A 449 -28.53 -36.34 -11.44
N SER A 450 -27.53 -35.46 -11.36
CA SER A 450 -26.13 -35.81 -11.31
C SER A 450 -25.27 -34.71 -10.67
N LEU A 451 -24.24 -35.13 -9.94
CA LEU A 451 -23.20 -34.26 -9.40
C LEU A 451 -22.00 -34.24 -10.35
N SER A 452 -21.39 -33.08 -10.51
CA SER A 452 -20.10 -32.90 -11.20
C SER A 452 -19.02 -32.69 -10.15
N ALA A 453 -18.06 -33.60 -10.06
CA ALA A 453 -16.95 -33.51 -9.12
C ALA A 453 -15.67 -33.13 -9.86
N CYS A 454 -14.90 -32.21 -9.30
CA CYS A 454 -13.61 -31.79 -9.81
C CYS A 454 -12.58 -31.70 -8.67
N LEU A 455 -11.42 -32.34 -8.83
CA LEU A 455 -10.29 -32.13 -7.93
C LEU A 455 -9.40 -31.03 -8.53
N ARG A 456 -9.35 -29.86 -7.89
CA ARG A 456 -8.65 -28.68 -8.42
C ARG A 456 -7.31 -28.42 -7.73
N SER A 457 -6.32 -28.04 -8.52
CA SER A 457 -5.03 -27.50 -8.07
C SER A 457 -4.94 -26.05 -8.51
N GLY A 458 -5.17 -25.10 -7.59
CA GLY A 458 -5.33 -23.70 -7.94
C GLY A 458 -6.53 -23.48 -8.89
N PRO A 459 -6.32 -22.89 -10.08
CA PRO A 459 -7.39 -22.64 -11.05
C PRO A 459 -7.73 -23.84 -11.95
N ASP A 460 -6.94 -24.91 -11.93
CA ASP A 460 -7.05 -26.01 -12.89
C ASP A 460 -7.77 -27.23 -12.33
N CYS A 461 -8.69 -27.81 -13.12
CA CYS A 461 -9.35 -29.08 -12.80
C CYS A 461 -8.46 -30.25 -13.23
N VAL A 462 -7.84 -30.93 -12.28
CA VAL A 462 -6.90 -32.04 -12.56
C VAL A 462 -7.64 -33.34 -12.84
N HIS A 463 -8.70 -33.60 -12.08
CA HIS A 463 -9.58 -34.76 -12.27
C HIS A 463 -11.02 -34.33 -12.26
N HIS A 464 -11.82 -34.93 -13.13
CA HIS A 464 -13.24 -34.62 -13.29
C HIS A 464 -14.06 -35.90 -13.45
N GLN A 465 -15.19 -35.99 -12.76
CA GLN A 465 -16.11 -37.13 -12.86
C GLN A 465 -17.56 -36.72 -12.55
N HIS A 466 -18.51 -37.39 -13.19
CA HIS A 466 -19.93 -37.26 -12.89
C HIS A 466 -20.44 -38.42 -12.04
N PHE A 467 -21.34 -38.12 -11.12
CA PHE A 467 -21.98 -39.08 -10.22
C PHE A 467 -23.50 -38.96 -10.35
N PRO A 468 -24.21 -40.01 -10.80
CA PRO A 468 -25.66 -39.97 -10.88
C PRO A 468 -26.28 -39.93 -9.48
N CYS A 469 -27.35 -39.17 -9.30
CA CYS A 469 -28.09 -39.12 -8.04
C CYS A 469 -29.59 -38.97 -8.29
N VAL A 470 -30.39 -39.30 -7.28
CA VAL A 470 -31.82 -38.97 -7.30
C VAL A 470 -31.94 -37.44 -7.17
N PRO A 471 -32.78 -36.76 -7.99
CA PRO A 471 -32.92 -35.30 -7.98
C PRO A 471 -33.74 -34.79 -6.80
N ASP A 472 -33.27 -35.11 -5.58
CA ASP A 472 -33.75 -34.58 -4.32
C ASP A 472 -32.57 -34.42 -3.33
N ARG A 473 -32.84 -33.82 -2.17
CA ARG A 473 -31.83 -33.60 -1.12
C ARG A 473 -31.17 -34.90 -0.69
N HIS A 474 -31.96 -35.94 -0.45
CA HIS A 474 -31.48 -37.22 0.07
C HIS A 474 -30.57 -37.94 -0.94
N GLY A 475 -30.90 -37.88 -2.22
CA GLY A 475 -30.13 -38.44 -3.32
C GLY A 475 -28.76 -37.80 -3.45
N VAL A 476 -28.69 -36.46 -3.35
CA VAL A 476 -27.41 -35.73 -3.31
C VAL A 476 -26.61 -36.09 -2.07
N GLU A 477 -27.22 -36.07 -0.89
CA GLU A 477 -26.55 -36.40 0.38
C GLU A 477 -26.00 -37.83 0.38
N LYS A 478 -26.70 -38.78 -0.25
CA LYS A 478 -26.25 -40.16 -0.41
C LYS A 478 -25.09 -40.31 -1.39
N ALA A 479 -25.01 -39.45 -2.42
CA ALA A 479 -23.94 -39.49 -3.41
C ALA A 479 -22.63 -38.84 -2.91
N LEU A 480 -22.71 -37.88 -1.97
CA LEU A 480 -21.54 -37.16 -1.45
C LEU A 480 -20.42 -38.06 -0.88
N PRO A 481 -20.70 -39.12 -0.10
CA PRO A 481 -19.67 -40.05 0.36
C PRO A 481 -18.87 -40.71 -0.78
N GLU A 482 -19.55 -41.08 -1.88
CA GLU A 482 -18.90 -41.68 -3.05
C GLU A 482 -18.00 -40.66 -3.77
N VAL A 483 -18.45 -39.40 -3.86
CA VAL A 483 -17.67 -38.30 -4.43
C VAL A 483 -16.40 -38.03 -3.61
N VAL A 484 -16.52 -38.01 -2.28
CA VAL A 484 -15.37 -37.77 -1.38
C VAL A 484 -14.37 -38.93 -1.46
N ALA A 485 -14.84 -40.18 -1.40
CA ALA A 485 -13.98 -41.35 -1.54
C ALA A 485 -13.23 -41.35 -2.88
N TRP A 486 -13.93 -41.01 -3.97
CA TRP A 486 -13.31 -40.85 -5.28
C TRP A 486 -12.16 -39.82 -5.31
N ALA A 487 -12.34 -38.70 -4.60
CA ALA A 487 -11.33 -37.66 -4.54
C ALA A 487 -10.12 -38.12 -3.71
N GLU A 488 -10.35 -38.79 -2.59
CA GLU A 488 -9.31 -39.31 -1.69
C GLU A 488 -8.46 -40.41 -2.36
N ASP A 489 -9.08 -41.30 -3.15
CA ASP A 489 -8.37 -42.32 -3.93
C ASP A 489 -7.36 -41.75 -4.94
N ARG A 490 -7.42 -40.43 -5.22
CA ARG A 490 -6.55 -39.72 -6.17
C ARG A 490 -5.50 -38.85 -5.49
N LEU A 491 -5.51 -38.75 -4.16
CA LEU A 491 -4.49 -38.03 -3.41
C LEU A 491 -3.25 -38.92 -3.22
N PRO A 492 -2.03 -38.34 -3.22
CA PRO A 492 -0.82 -39.09 -2.96
C PRO A 492 -0.72 -39.47 -1.48
N GLY A 493 -0.64 -40.77 -1.17
CA GLY A 493 -0.53 -41.28 0.20
C GLY A 493 -1.86 -41.31 0.96
N GLU A 494 -1.82 -41.48 2.27
CA GLU A 494 -3.01 -41.49 3.15
C GLU A 494 -3.44 -40.06 3.54
N VAL A 495 -3.60 -39.18 2.55
CA VAL A 495 -3.99 -37.78 2.77
C VAL A 495 -5.49 -37.63 2.52
N GLN A 496 -6.18 -36.88 3.40
CA GLN A 496 -7.60 -36.59 3.25
C GLN A 496 -7.84 -35.27 2.51
N VAL A 497 -8.98 -35.18 1.82
CA VAL A 497 -9.45 -33.91 1.26
C VAL A 497 -9.87 -33.00 2.42
N THR A 498 -9.17 -31.89 2.62
CA THR A 498 -9.45 -30.95 3.72
C THR A 498 -10.43 -29.84 3.34
N HIS A 499 -10.55 -29.50 2.05
CA HIS A 499 -11.39 -28.40 1.58
C HIS A 499 -12.36 -28.87 0.50
N VAL A 500 -13.64 -28.53 0.67
CA VAL A 500 -14.72 -28.89 -0.23
C VAL A 500 -15.52 -27.64 -0.63
N ASP A 501 -15.43 -27.24 -1.90
CA ASP A 501 -16.25 -26.19 -2.50
C ASP A 501 -17.57 -26.83 -3.01
N ILE A 502 -18.70 -26.50 -2.38
CA ILE A 502 -20.03 -26.99 -2.76
C ILE A 502 -20.73 -25.92 -3.60
N VAL A 503 -21.01 -26.24 -4.86
CA VAL A 503 -21.54 -25.29 -5.84
C VAL A 503 -23.02 -25.57 -6.10
N VAL A 504 -23.87 -24.64 -5.73
CA VAL A 504 -25.32 -24.86 -5.64
C VAL A 504 -26.12 -23.79 -6.37
N PRO A 505 -27.30 -24.13 -6.94
CA PRO A 505 -28.23 -23.13 -7.46
C PRO A 505 -28.83 -22.31 -6.30
N ALA A 506 -29.31 -21.10 -6.60
CA ALA A 506 -29.78 -20.14 -5.59
C ALA A 506 -30.89 -20.68 -4.67
N PRO A 507 -31.91 -21.45 -5.14
CA PRO A 507 -32.94 -21.99 -4.25
C PRO A 507 -32.38 -22.97 -3.21
N VAL A 508 -31.47 -23.86 -3.61
CA VAL A 508 -30.84 -24.84 -2.72
C VAL A 508 -29.87 -24.19 -1.73
N LEU A 509 -29.19 -23.13 -2.17
CA LEU A 509 -28.21 -22.40 -1.37
C LEU A 509 -28.79 -21.84 -0.06
N LEU A 510 -30.08 -21.48 -0.04
CA LEU A 510 -30.73 -20.85 1.10
C LEU A 510 -30.94 -21.83 2.25
N ASP A 511 -31.42 -23.04 1.93
CA ASP A 511 -31.97 -23.97 2.94
C ASP A 511 -31.07 -25.19 3.17
N TRP A 512 -30.18 -25.53 2.24
CA TRP A 512 -29.33 -26.71 2.39
C TRP A 512 -28.06 -26.41 3.18
N HIS A 513 -27.75 -27.31 4.10
CA HIS A 513 -26.57 -27.31 4.98
C HIS A 513 -25.66 -28.51 4.64
N PRO A 514 -24.88 -28.46 3.55
CA PRO A 514 -24.03 -29.59 3.15
C PRO A 514 -23.02 -29.99 4.22
N GLU A 515 -22.58 -29.06 5.06
CA GLU A 515 -21.69 -29.30 6.19
C GLU A 515 -22.25 -30.29 7.21
N GLN A 516 -23.58 -30.43 7.30
CA GLN A 516 -24.28 -31.36 8.20
C GLN A 516 -24.49 -32.74 7.57
N THR A 517 -24.08 -32.94 6.30
CA THR A 517 -24.27 -34.22 5.60
C THR A 517 -23.29 -35.26 6.12
N MET A 518 -23.77 -36.48 6.41
CA MET A 518 -22.92 -37.58 6.84
C MET A 518 -22.02 -38.08 5.69
N VAL A 519 -20.71 -38.10 5.93
CA VAL A 519 -19.68 -38.66 5.04
C VAL A 519 -18.83 -39.64 5.85
N GLY A 520 -19.12 -40.93 5.68
CA GLY A 520 -18.58 -41.98 6.55
C GLY A 520 -19.19 -41.89 7.95
N MET A 521 -18.32 -41.81 8.97
CA MET A 521 -18.76 -41.77 10.39
C MET A 521 -19.05 -40.36 10.92
N PHE A 522 -18.68 -39.31 10.18
CA PHE A 522 -18.77 -37.93 10.65
C PHE A 522 -19.58 -37.09 9.66
N VAL A 523 -20.15 -35.97 10.13
CA VAL A 523 -20.68 -34.95 9.22
C VAL A 523 -19.53 -34.28 8.46
N LEU A 524 -19.80 -33.83 7.23
CA LEU A 524 -18.79 -33.31 6.31
C LEU A 524 -17.97 -32.18 6.93
N GLY A 525 -18.64 -31.20 7.55
CA GLY A 525 -18.02 -30.03 8.16
C GLY A 525 -17.21 -30.31 9.43
N ALA A 526 -17.41 -31.47 10.07
CA ALA A 526 -16.69 -31.81 11.31
C ALA A 526 -15.22 -32.12 11.03
N THR A 527 -14.92 -32.61 9.83
CA THR A 527 -13.57 -33.05 9.44
C THR A 527 -12.99 -32.23 8.29
N ARG A 528 -13.83 -31.45 7.59
CA ARG A 528 -13.44 -30.71 6.37
C ARG A 528 -13.95 -29.29 6.44
N THR A 529 -13.30 -28.40 5.72
CA THR A 529 -13.75 -27.02 5.53
C THR A 529 -14.65 -26.97 4.30
N VAL A 530 -15.89 -26.53 4.49
CA VAL A 530 -16.93 -26.48 3.44
C VAL A 530 -17.17 -25.02 3.05
N THR A 531 -17.06 -24.70 1.77
CA THR A 531 -17.35 -23.37 1.23
C THR A 531 -18.51 -23.44 0.24
N LEU A 532 -19.56 -22.65 0.48
CA LEU A 532 -20.70 -22.55 -0.41
C LEU A 532 -20.43 -21.55 -1.55
N ARG A 533 -20.65 -22.01 -2.78
CA ARG A 533 -20.51 -21.23 -4.02
C ARG A 533 -21.83 -21.21 -4.77
N TRP A 534 -22.21 -20.06 -5.33
CA TRP A 534 -23.31 -20.00 -6.28
C TRP A 534 -22.94 -20.53 -7.68
N ALA A 535 -23.77 -21.43 -8.21
CA ALA A 535 -23.57 -22.09 -9.50
C ALA A 535 -23.62 -21.17 -10.72
N GLY A 536 -24.33 -20.03 -10.64
CA GLY A 536 -24.42 -19.10 -11.76
C GLY A 536 -23.07 -18.52 -12.21
N ARG A 537 -22.05 -18.55 -11.36
CA ARG A 537 -20.68 -18.11 -11.73
C ARG A 537 -19.88 -19.12 -12.55
N LEU A 538 -20.24 -20.42 -12.49
CA LEU A 538 -19.62 -21.45 -13.33
C LEU A 538 -20.11 -21.37 -14.78
N VAL A 539 -21.41 -21.13 -14.96
CA VAL A 539 -22.05 -21.03 -16.28
C VAL A 539 -22.73 -19.68 -16.40
N VAL A 540 -21.96 -18.66 -16.78
CA VAL A 540 -22.41 -17.26 -16.83
C VAL A 540 -23.45 -17.08 -17.95
N PRO A 541 -24.71 -16.72 -17.63
CA PRO A 541 -25.71 -16.39 -18.63
C PRO A 541 -25.30 -15.17 -19.47
N GLY A 542 -25.60 -15.18 -20.76
CA GLY A 542 -25.16 -14.12 -21.70
C GLY A 542 -25.61 -12.70 -21.32
N TYR A 543 -26.76 -12.55 -20.65
CA TYR A 543 -27.32 -11.24 -20.25
C TYR A 543 -26.64 -10.62 -19.01
N ILE A 544 -25.80 -11.37 -18.29
CA ILE A 544 -24.96 -10.90 -17.16
C ILE A 544 -23.47 -11.12 -17.43
N ARG A 545 -23.08 -11.06 -18.71
CA ARG A 545 -21.66 -11.04 -19.11
C ARG A 545 -20.93 -9.90 -18.39
N GLY A 546 -19.71 -10.16 -17.91
CA GLY A 546 -18.94 -9.18 -17.14
C GLY A 546 -18.99 -9.40 -15.62
N MET A 547 -19.89 -10.27 -15.12
CA MET A 547 -20.10 -10.38 -13.67
C MET A 547 -18.91 -10.97 -12.90
N ASN A 548 -18.09 -11.81 -13.53
CA ASN A 548 -16.90 -12.38 -12.89
C ASN A 548 -15.73 -11.38 -12.93
N GLU A 549 -15.59 -10.57 -13.99
CA GLU A 549 -14.65 -9.45 -14.00
C GLU A 549 -15.02 -8.38 -12.97
N HIS A 550 -16.31 -8.05 -12.86
CA HIS A 550 -16.82 -7.13 -11.85
C HIS A 550 -16.56 -7.64 -10.43
N ALA A 551 -16.88 -8.91 -10.17
CA ALA A 551 -16.60 -9.56 -8.88
C ALA A 551 -15.10 -9.51 -8.53
N ARG A 552 -14.21 -9.75 -9.49
CA ARG A 552 -12.75 -9.63 -9.28
C ARG A 552 -12.36 -8.19 -8.91
N ALA A 553 -12.89 -7.19 -9.59
CA ALA A 553 -12.63 -5.79 -9.27
C ALA A 553 -13.12 -5.40 -7.87
N LEU A 554 -14.27 -5.94 -7.42
CA LEU A 554 -14.75 -5.73 -6.05
C LEU A 554 -13.83 -6.36 -5.01
N LEU A 555 -13.40 -7.61 -5.21
CA LEU A 555 -12.43 -8.27 -4.31
C LEU A 555 -11.11 -7.47 -4.22
N GLU A 556 -10.59 -6.98 -5.36
CA GLU A 556 -9.38 -6.16 -5.36
C GLU A 556 -9.54 -4.83 -4.62
N LYS A 557 -10.75 -4.23 -4.63
CA LYS A 557 -11.04 -3.04 -3.83
C LYS A 557 -11.09 -3.38 -2.34
N MET A 558 -11.71 -4.50 -1.98
CA MET A 558 -11.79 -4.98 -0.60
C MET A 558 -10.42 -5.30 -0.03
N ASP A 559 -9.54 -5.97 -0.79
CA ASP A 559 -8.15 -6.25 -0.40
C ASP A 559 -7.32 -4.99 -0.17
N ARG A 560 -7.69 -3.87 -0.79
CA ARG A 560 -7.03 -2.56 -0.62
C ARG A 560 -7.67 -1.69 0.46
N ALA A 561 -8.84 -2.07 0.96
CA ALA A 561 -9.53 -1.32 2.00
C ALA A 561 -8.73 -1.33 3.31
N SER A 562 -8.92 -0.32 4.14
CA SER A 562 -8.22 -0.23 5.42
C SER A 562 -8.87 -1.14 6.46
N LEU A 563 -8.05 -1.89 7.20
CA LEU A 563 -8.46 -2.85 8.25
C LEU A 563 -9.16 -2.18 9.45
N ASP A 564 -9.13 -0.86 9.58
CA ASP A 564 -9.80 -0.12 10.65
C ASP A 564 -11.29 0.16 10.38
N GLN A 565 -11.78 -0.08 9.17
CA GLN A 565 -13.18 0.16 8.79
C GLN A 565 -14.13 -1.01 9.12
N GLY A 566 -13.65 -2.03 9.84
CA GLY A 566 -14.40 -3.25 10.13
C GLY A 566 -14.54 -4.16 8.91
N ALA A 567 -15.54 -5.06 8.93
CA ALA A 567 -15.81 -5.92 7.78
C ALA A 567 -16.24 -5.08 6.57
N PRO A 568 -15.66 -5.31 5.38
CA PRO A 568 -16.06 -4.62 4.15
C PRO A 568 -17.41 -5.16 3.65
N VAL A 569 -18.50 -4.82 4.34
CA VAL A 569 -19.86 -5.23 4.04
C VAL A 569 -20.77 -4.01 3.89
N ASP A 570 -21.45 -3.92 2.76
CA ASP A 570 -22.54 -2.99 2.49
C ASP A 570 -23.87 -3.67 2.85
N TRP A 571 -24.55 -3.19 3.88
CA TRP A 571 -25.83 -3.74 4.33
C TRP A 571 -27.00 -3.19 3.50
N VAL A 572 -27.87 -4.07 3.01
CA VAL A 572 -29.07 -3.69 2.25
C VAL A 572 -30.15 -3.20 3.19
N ASP A 573 -30.56 -1.94 3.04
CA ASP A 573 -31.75 -1.40 3.71
C ASP A 573 -33.03 -1.83 2.97
N LEU A 574 -33.70 -2.83 3.54
CA LEU A 574 -34.98 -3.33 3.02
C LEU A 574 -36.20 -2.53 3.53
N ALA A 575 -36.03 -1.63 4.51
CA ALA A 575 -37.13 -0.81 5.01
C ALA A 575 -37.42 0.39 4.09
N GLY A 576 -36.42 0.87 3.34
CA GLY A 576 -36.53 2.07 2.49
C GLY A 576 -36.67 1.83 0.98
N ALA A 577 -36.29 0.65 0.46
CA ALA A 577 -36.20 0.40 -0.99
C ALA A 577 -36.98 -0.85 -1.43
N GLY A 578 -37.94 -0.67 -2.35
CA GLY A 578 -38.52 -1.81 -3.07
C GLY A 578 -37.49 -2.47 -4.01
N THR A 579 -37.75 -3.72 -4.41
CA THR A 579 -36.88 -4.50 -5.31
C THR A 579 -36.45 -3.74 -6.58
N PRO A 580 -37.32 -2.95 -7.25
CA PRO A 580 -36.91 -2.17 -8.42
C PRO A 580 -35.90 -1.05 -8.12
N GLN A 581 -36.01 -0.39 -6.95
CA GLN A 581 -35.06 0.64 -6.52
C GLN A 581 -33.70 0.01 -6.20
N LEU A 582 -33.70 -1.13 -5.50
CA LEU A 582 -32.50 -1.91 -5.21
C LEU A 582 -31.78 -2.33 -6.50
N LEU A 583 -32.51 -2.88 -7.48
CA LEU A 583 -31.92 -3.27 -8.76
C LEU A 583 -31.27 -2.09 -9.49
N ARG A 584 -31.90 -0.91 -9.49
CA ARG A 584 -31.31 0.31 -10.07
C ARG A 584 -30.04 0.74 -9.32
N ALA A 585 -30.02 0.61 -7.99
CA ALA A 585 -28.83 0.91 -7.19
C ALA A 585 -27.68 -0.05 -7.51
N LEU A 586 -27.96 -1.36 -7.62
CA LEU A 586 -26.98 -2.38 -8.04
C LEU A 586 -26.42 -2.09 -9.44
N GLN A 587 -27.30 -1.79 -10.40
CA GLN A 587 -26.90 -1.45 -11.78
C GLN A 587 -26.06 -0.17 -11.87
N ARG A 588 -26.20 0.75 -10.91
CA ARG A 588 -25.37 1.97 -10.80
C ARG A 588 -24.09 1.74 -10.01
N GLY A 589 -23.86 0.54 -9.48
CA GLY A 589 -22.71 0.24 -8.64
C GLY A 589 -22.76 0.93 -7.28
N ALA A 590 -23.94 1.08 -6.66
CA ALA A 590 -24.04 1.67 -5.33
C ALA A 590 -23.35 0.84 -4.23
N TYR A 591 -23.19 -0.46 -4.47
CA TYR A 591 -22.54 -1.42 -3.58
C TYR A 591 -21.15 -1.72 -4.14
N GLN A 592 -20.12 -1.49 -3.33
CA GLN A 592 -18.71 -1.58 -3.73
C GLN A 592 -17.90 -2.56 -2.88
N ARG A 593 -18.57 -3.27 -1.97
CA ARG A 593 -17.99 -4.26 -1.06
C ARG A 593 -18.84 -5.55 -1.06
N ALA A 594 -18.61 -6.46 -0.10
CA ALA A 594 -19.52 -7.59 0.10
C ALA A 594 -20.93 -7.07 0.44
N ILE A 595 -21.98 -7.83 0.15
CA ILE A 595 -23.35 -7.42 0.46
C ILE A 595 -23.88 -8.24 1.62
N GLY A 596 -24.49 -7.58 2.59
CA GLY A 596 -25.16 -8.23 3.72
C GLY A 596 -26.66 -7.94 3.73
N ILE A 597 -27.47 -8.94 4.06
CA ILE A 597 -28.88 -8.79 4.38
C ILE A 597 -29.00 -8.84 5.91
N GLY A 598 -29.50 -7.76 6.53
CA GLY A 598 -29.49 -7.64 8.00
C GLY A 598 -30.52 -8.53 8.71
N HIS A 599 -31.64 -8.83 8.06
CA HIS A 599 -32.72 -9.66 8.62
C HIS A 599 -33.19 -10.70 7.59
N HIS A 600 -34.08 -11.62 7.99
CA HIS A 600 -34.63 -12.65 7.11
C HIS A 600 -35.97 -12.18 6.50
N PRO A 601 -36.00 -11.55 5.30
CA PRO A 601 -37.25 -11.11 4.68
C PRO A 601 -38.09 -12.29 4.18
N PRO A 602 -39.42 -12.14 4.08
CA PRO A 602 -40.31 -13.18 3.57
C PRO A 602 -40.05 -13.54 2.09
N HIS A 603 -39.37 -12.69 1.34
CA HIS A 603 -39.01 -12.89 -0.08
C HIS A 603 -37.47 -13.02 -0.26
N LEU A 604 -36.80 -13.65 0.70
CA LEU A 604 -35.34 -13.82 0.70
C LEU A 604 -34.81 -14.46 -0.59
N GLN A 605 -35.51 -15.43 -1.15
CA GLN A 605 -35.08 -16.11 -2.38
C GLN A 605 -34.96 -15.16 -3.58
N ASP A 606 -35.97 -14.31 -3.80
CA ASP A 606 -35.96 -13.34 -4.90
C ASP A 606 -34.85 -12.30 -4.68
N LEU A 607 -34.65 -11.89 -3.44
CA LEU A 607 -33.62 -10.93 -3.05
C LEU A 607 -32.21 -11.49 -3.28
N VAL A 608 -31.92 -12.69 -2.77
CA VAL A 608 -30.62 -13.37 -2.96
C VAL A 608 -30.33 -13.60 -4.43
N THR A 609 -31.33 -14.07 -5.20
CA THR A 609 -31.19 -14.26 -6.65
C THR A 609 -30.88 -12.95 -7.38
N THR A 610 -31.45 -11.83 -6.91
CA THR A 610 -31.18 -10.50 -7.46
C THR A 610 -29.78 -10.00 -7.13
N LEU A 611 -29.25 -10.31 -5.95
CA LEU A 611 -27.97 -9.79 -5.45
C LEU A 611 -26.74 -10.56 -5.94
N LEU A 612 -26.85 -11.89 -6.05
CA LEU A 612 -25.74 -12.79 -6.41
C LEU A 612 -24.93 -12.40 -7.67
N PRO A 613 -25.53 -11.88 -8.76
CA PRO A 613 -24.77 -11.41 -9.92
C PRO A 613 -23.86 -10.20 -9.62
N TYR A 614 -24.22 -9.36 -8.66
CA TYR A 614 -23.59 -8.06 -8.41
C TYR A 614 -22.53 -8.09 -7.31
N THR A 615 -22.40 -9.18 -6.55
CA THR A 615 -21.40 -9.28 -5.47
C THR A 615 -20.67 -10.63 -5.49
N PRO A 616 -19.34 -10.66 -5.24
CA PRO A 616 -18.61 -11.90 -5.00
C PRO A 616 -18.97 -12.56 -3.66
N ILE A 617 -19.41 -11.79 -2.68
CA ILE A 617 -19.66 -12.27 -1.32
C ILE A 617 -21.00 -11.72 -0.86
N LEU A 618 -21.90 -12.63 -0.50
CA LEU A 618 -23.24 -12.32 0.00
C LEU A 618 -23.44 -12.99 1.36
N PHE A 619 -23.96 -12.24 2.33
CA PHE A 619 -24.34 -12.73 3.66
C PHE A 619 -25.84 -12.57 3.90
N TRP A 620 -26.43 -13.55 4.58
CA TRP A 620 -27.80 -13.48 5.08
C TRP A 620 -27.95 -14.29 6.36
N PRO A 621 -28.87 -13.94 7.27
CA PRO A 621 -29.13 -14.73 8.45
C PRO A 621 -29.71 -16.10 8.09
N SER A 622 -29.37 -17.11 8.89
CA SER A 622 -30.08 -18.39 8.92
C SER A 622 -31.54 -18.18 9.34
N ALA A 623 -32.42 -19.11 8.96
CA ALA A 623 -33.84 -19.07 9.35
C ALA A 623 -34.02 -19.07 10.88
N ASP A 624 -33.09 -19.68 11.61
CA ASP A 624 -33.10 -19.80 13.07
C ASP A 624 -32.40 -18.65 13.80
N ALA A 625 -31.86 -17.66 13.08
CA ALA A 625 -31.09 -16.57 13.66
C ALA A 625 -31.98 -15.52 14.37
N ASP A 626 -31.42 -14.86 15.39
CA ASP A 626 -32.06 -13.72 16.05
C ASP A 626 -32.20 -12.52 15.09
N LEU A 627 -33.43 -12.27 14.64
CA LEU A 627 -33.78 -11.24 13.64
C LEU A 627 -33.69 -9.80 14.17
N SER A 628 -33.36 -9.60 15.45
CA SER A 628 -33.24 -8.26 16.04
C SER A 628 -31.91 -7.55 15.70
N ARG A 629 -30.93 -8.26 15.13
CA ARG A 629 -29.59 -7.73 14.84
C ARG A 629 -29.52 -7.12 13.45
N THR A 630 -29.24 -5.82 13.36
CA THR A 630 -29.00 -5.12 12.08
C THR A 630 -27.53 -5.10 11.66
N GLU A 631 -26.62 -5.42 12.59
CA GLU A 631 -25.18 -5.50 12.37
C GLU A 631 -24.65 -6.83 12.92
N TRP A 632 -23.58 -7.34 12.31
CA TRP A 632 -22.95 -8.61 12.67
C TRP A 632 -21.48 -8.36 13.05
N PRO A 633 -21.20 -7.98 14.32
CA PRO A 633 -19.84 -7.68 14.78
C PRO A 633 -18.85 -8.84 14.58
N CYS A 634 -19.34 -10.08 14.63
CA CYS A 634 -18.56 -11.28 14.35
C CYS A 634 -17.89 -11.25 12.97
N LEU A 635 -18.53 -10.66 11.95
CA LEU A 635 -17.92 -10.51 10.63
C LEU A 635 -16.71 -9.59 10.68
N ALA A 636 -16.75 -8.51 11.47
CA ALA A 636 -15.61 -7.61 11.60
C ALA A 636 -14.45 -8.29 12.34
N HIS A 637 -14.76 -9.12 13.33
CA HIS A 637 -13.77 -9.86 14.11
C HIS A 637 -13.09 -10.96 13.30
N LEU A 638 -13.88 -11.74 12.57
CA LEU A 638 -13.45 -12.96 11.92
C LEU A 638 -13.15 -12.80 10.42
N TRP A 639 -13.28 -11.59 9.86
CA TRP A 639 -13.20 -11.32 8.41
C TRP A 639 -12.04 -12.04 7.70
N GLU A 640 -10.83 -11.92 8.27
CA GLU A 640 -9.61 -12.45 7.65
C GLU A 640 -9.52 -13.99 7.67
N THR A 641 -10.34 -14.64 8.49
CA THR A 641 -10.48 -16.11 8.56
C THR A 641 -11.53 -16.66 7.59
N LEU A 642 -12.37 -15.80 7.02
CA LEU A 642 -13.43 -16.22 6.11
C LEU A 642 -12.86 -16.54 4.72
N PRO A 643 -13.38 -17.58 4.03
CA PRO A 643 -14.59 -18.34 4.36
C PRO A 643 -14.38 -19.50 5.35
N ASP A 644 -13.15 -19.90 5.64
CA ASP A 644 -12.86 -21.11 6.42
C ASP A 644 -13.44 -21.03 7.85
N GLY A 645 -13.48 -19.83 8.42
CA GLY A 645 -14.08 -19.53 9.73
C GLY A 645 -15.55 -19.95 9.88
N PHE A 646 -16.32 -20.10 8.79
CA PHE A 646 -17.68 -20.68 8.87
C PHE A 646 -17.65 -22.14 9.34
N SER A 647 -16.69 -22.92 8.85
CA SER A 647 -16.56 -24.33 9.27
C SER A 647 -16.12 -24.43 10.73
N ASP A 648 -15.26 -23.52 11.19
CA ASP A 648 -14.89 -23.42 12.61
C ASP A 648 -16.10 -23.05 13.49
N ALA A 649 -16.94 -22.13 13.04
CA ALA A 649 -18.17 -21.75 13.74
C ALA A 649 -19.14 -22.94 13.88
N TYR A 650 -19.31 -23.75 12.82
CA TYR A 650 -20.14 -24.96 12.90
C TYR A 650 -19.54 -26.03 13.82
N ARG A 651 -18.22 -26.28 13.73
CA ARG A 651 -17.53 -27.23 14.62
C ARG A 651 -17.66 -26.84 16.08
N ARG A 652 -17.51 -25.55 16.38
CA ARG A 652 -17.74 -25.00 17.71
C ARG A 652 -19.15 -25.30 18.20
N ARG A 653 -20.17 -25.02 17.38
CA ARG A 653 -21.57 -25.29 17.73
C ARG A 653 -21.83 -26.77 18.04
N TRP A 654 -21.14 -27.69 17.36
CA TRP A 654 -21.30 -29.14 17.61
C TRP A 654 -20.48 -29.67 18.78
N HIS A 655 -19.26 -29.18 18.98
CA HIS A 655 -18.32 -29.71 19.97
C HIS A 655 -18.27 -28.92 21.29
N GLY A 656 -18.91 -27.75 21.33
CA GLY A 656 -18.82 -26.82 22.45
C GLY A 656 -17.54 -25.97 22.42
N PRO A 657 -17.24 -25.23 23.51
CA PRO A 657 -16.11 -24.31 23.55
C PRO A 657 -14.78 -25.03 23.29
N GLY A 658 -14.04 -24.58 22.27
CA GLY A 658 -12.82 -25.22 21.77
C GLY A 658 -11.52 -24.83 22.49
N GLY A 659 -11.61 -24.21 23.67
CA GLY A 659 -10.44 -23.73 24.41
C GLY A 659 -9.76 -22.49 23.81
N ARG A 660 -10.39 -21.80 22.85
CA ARG A 660 -9.96 -20.46 22.39
C ARG A 660 -10.40 -19.38 23.40
N ASP A 661 -9.97 -18.14 23.15
CA ASP A 661 -10.37 -16.97 23.93
C ASP A 661 -11.92 -16.77 23.92
N PRO A 662 -12.56 -16.44 25.06
CA PRO A 662 -14.01 -16.26 25.19
C PRO A 662 -14.67 -15.24 24.24
N GLU A 663 -13.95 -14.20 23.81
CA GLU A 663 -14.47 -13.18 22.88
C GLU A 663 -14.57 -13.75 21.46
N THR A 664 -13.50 -14.37 20.98
CA THR A 664 -13.49 -15.04 19.67
C THR A 664 -14.51 -16.17 19.60
N ASP A 665 -14.62 -16.88 20.70
CA ASP A 665 -15.63 -17.90 20.97
C ASP A 665 -17.07 -17.37 20.76
N GLY A 666 -17.44 -16.27 21.40
CA GLY A 666 -18.76 -15.65 21.21
C GLY A 666 -19.01 -15.20 19.77
N HIS A 667 -17.99 -14.70 19.08
CA HIS A 667 -18.10 -14.32 17.67
C HIS A 667 -18.28 -15.51 16.74
N LEU A 668 -17.71 -16.67 17.03
CA LEU A 668 -17.94 -17.89 16.26
C LEU A 668 -19.35 -18.43 16.46
N ASP A 669 -19.90 -18.34 17.67
CA ASP A 669 -21.29 -18.74 17.93
C ASP A 669 -22.28 -17.90 17.10
N ASP A 670 -22.05 -16.58 17.04
CA ASP A 670 -22.81 -15.66 16.19
C ASP A 670 -22.58 -15.93 14.68
N LEU A 671 -21.36 -16.24 14.26
CA LEU A 671 -21.04 -16.51 12.85
C LEU A 671 -21.76 -17.74 12.31
N ALA A 672 -22.01 -18.75 13.14
CA ALA A 672 -22.75 -19.95 12.73
C ALA A 672 -24.23 -19.68 12.39
N ASP A 673 -24.78 -18.52 12.79
CA ASP A 673 -26.11 -18.05 12.39
C ASP A 673 -26.11 -17.23 11.10
N VAL A 674 -24.93 -17.00 10.51
CA VAL A 674 -24.78 -16.32 9.23
C VAL A 674 -24.55 -17.35 8.13
N ARG A 675 -25.30 -17.23 7.04
CA ARG A 675 -25.10 -17.98 5.80
C ARG A 675 -24.34 -17.12 4.81
N SER A 676 -23.60 -17.76 3.91
CA SER A 676 -22.85 -17.06 2.87
C SER A 676 -22.84 -17.76 1.53
N ALA A 677 -22.69 -16.95 0.49
CA ALA A 677 -22.17 -17.36 -0.81
C ALA A 677 -20.83 -16.63 -0.97
N TRP A 678 -19.73 -17.37 -1.04
CA TRP A 678 -18.40 -16.77 -1.03
C TRP A 678 -17.67 -17.07 -2.32
N HIS A 679 -17.16 -16.06 -3.02
CA HIS A 679 -16.38 -16.23 -4.25
C HIS A 679 -15.07 -15.45 -4.14
N ASP A 680 -13.97 -16.16 -3.93
CA ASP A 680 -12.62 -15.59 -3.90
C ASP A 680 -12.01 -15.55 -5.31
N ARG A 681 -10.81 -14.96 -5.43
CA ARG A 681 -10.13 -14.80 -6.71
C ARG A 681 -9.77 -16.14 -7.36
N ASP A 682 -9.30 -17.09 -6.58
CA ASP A 682 -8.92 -18.42 -7.06
C ASP A 682 -10.14 -19.17 -7.62
N TRP A 683 -11.30 -19.02 -6.97
CA TRP A 683 -12.57 -19.53 -7.46
C TRP A 683 -13.00 -18.88 -8.78
N LEU A 684 -12.87 -17.55 -8.90
CA LEU A 684 -13.21 -16.85 -10.15
C LEU A 684 -12.28 -17.26 -11.31
N ASP A 685 -11.01 -17.53 -11.02
CA ASP A 685 -10.05 -18.03 -11.99
C ASP A 685 -10.42 -19.46 -12.43
N PHE A 686 -10.81 -20.33 -11.49
CA PHE A 686 -11.36 -21.65 -11.81
C PHE A 686 -12.63 -21.55 -12.69
N CYS A 687 -13.60 -20.70 -12.36
CA CYS A 687 -14.81 -20.49 -13.16
C CYS A 687 -14.49 -20.13 -14.61
N SER A 688 -13.45 -19.32 -14.84
CA SER A 688 -13.05 -18.90 -16.19
C SER A 688 -12.54 -20.06 -17.06
N ARG A 689 -12.00 -21.11 -16.44
CA ARG A 689 -11.44 -22.30 -17.10
C ARG A 689 -12.41 -23.47 -17.15
N TYR A 690 -13.39 -23.51 -16.26
CA TYR A 690 -14.34 -24.61 -16.14
C TYR A 690 -15.09 -24.92 -17.45
N ALA A 691 -15.45 -23.89 -18.23
CA ALA A 691 -16.15 -24.05 -19.51
C ALA A 691 -15.36 -24.83 -20.59
N GLN A 692 -14.06 -25.07 -20.38
CA GLN A 692 -13.22 -25.86 -21.28
C GLN A 692 -13.38 -27.38 -21.07
N HIS A 693 -14.10 -27.80 -20.02
CA HIS A 693 -14.46 -29.19 -19.78
C HIS A 693 -15.92 -29.44 -20.23
N PRO A 694 -16.15 -30.30 -21.24
CA PRO A 694 -17.49 -30.48 -21.79
C PRO A 694 -18.42 -31.20 -20.81
N SER A 695 -19.61 -30.65 -20.57
CA SER A 695 -20.74 -31.44 -20.04
C SER A 695 -21.10 -32.52 -21.07
N PRO A 696 -21.39 -33.76 -20.65
CA PRO A 696 -21.94 -34.76 -21.56
C PRO A 696 -23.26 -34.25 -22.14
N ALA A 697 -23.44 -34.42 -23.45
CA ALA A 697 -24.68 -34.08 -24.12
C ALA A 697 -25.87 -34.75 -23.42
N PRO A 698 -27.02 -34.05 -23.28
CA PRO A 698 -28.22 -34.67 -22.73
C PRO A 698 -28.56 -35.90 -23.57
N ARG A 699 -28.73 -37.06 -22.94
CA ARG A 699 -29.32 -38.23 -23.62
C ARG A 699 -30.73 -37.84 -24.02
N SER A 700 -30.96 -37.68 -25.31
CA SER A 700 -32.28 -37.54 -25.91
C SER A 700 -33.11 -38.77 -25.54
N THR A 701 -34.19 -38.57 -24.80
CA THR A 701 -35.28 -39.55 -24.62
C THR A 701 -36.00 -39.81 -25.92
#